data_AF-A0A0D0BAW0-F1
#
_entry.id   AF-A0A0D0BAW0-F1
#
_cell.length_a   1.000
_cell.length_b   1.000
_cell.length_c   1.000
_cell.angle_alpha   90.00
_cell.angle_beta   90.00
_cell.angle_gamma   90.00
#
_symmetry.space_group_name_H-M   'P 1'
#
loop_
_entity.id
_entity.type
_entity.pdbx_description
1 polymer ?
#
loop_
_entity_poly.entity_id
_entity_poly.type
_entity_poly.pdbx_seq_one_letter_code
_entity_poly.pdbx_strand_id
1 'polypeptide(L)'
;FCHTKYKGKQKEIVEAATSGLDVFVLAPTGMGKSLCFQIPALTSLQFGVSIIVSPLLALMKNQVSSLRRKGLPAVSWASDTPKDEQKQIIEDLESGDPQIRLLYTTPEKLCTREMTRLLEIVYNEGKLNRLVVDEAHCISEWGHDFREEYRKLGSFRERFHGVPIMALTATATPSVQTDITRSLKMTKERLFTASHPLNRANLFYDIKYTAALDSLSRMSAVYDFVMTLHRRRARPSSGIIYCRTCQACDELSAFLRGKGISARPYHRKISSHILDKTLSEWEAGGNGDGGIDVVCATIAFGMGIDKRDVRYIIHYDLPKSFEGTFFQAGRAGRDGDPSKCVLYYSREDAFHLRRLVSDSLAKRQHVASTMYGPPPSQRSIDSFSAMIDYAENVTICRHVSICKYFGEKIDTSKSYCDKMCDVCKYPDKVLRRKQNLSSEDHVGALSHSRSSNTVAFEDGAQGSRPAPQKPPTCQRNAGQTVNGVLKRPNGGPAGPSTKKAKSEALPPALITKPYSSVDALRKPFKTPFKVPFKQPPQETRVIESSDAQQTIQKGEEQNYDNDEIEVGVGTVNFAWQTPQEELLPDDITEEEPTDFGQDEPQMDLPEIDVELEAIISKKIPEPTREQVFRTIRQALHRALRWDDSYEGLWVNLSNAPSNAEARHLILAEAAKQIEYSVHTMSATESGYDQRAKAKLHVVKLMEHRESLWPIDAVHYNEEEEEVIEMIGLLRNICSRWRKICKRKTP
;
A
#
# COMPACT_ATOMS: atom_id res chain seq x y z
N PHE A 1 -1.46 26.13 -18.12
CA PHE A 1 -0.88 25.44 -16.93
C PHE A 1 -0.48 26.37 -15.77
N CYS A 2 -0.60 27.70 -15.88
CA CYS A 2 -0.41 28.64 -14.76
C CYS A 2 0.96 28.54 -14.04
N HIS A 3 2.01 28.23 -14.80
CA HIS A 3 3.39 28.21 -14.32
C HIS A 3 4.20 29.28 -15.08
N THR A 4 5.00 30.06 -14.35
CA THR A 4 5.78 31.16 -14.93
C THR A 4 7.14 30.71 -15.47
N LYS A 5 7.66 29.53 -15.06
CA LYS A 5 8.99 29.01 -15.43
C LYS A 5 9.02 27.47 -15.48
N TYR A 6 9.89 26.93 -16.33
CA TYR A 6 10.26 25.51 -16.34
C TYR A 6 11.17 25.16 -15.14
N LYS A 7 11.05 23.94 -14.62
CA LYS A 7 11.92 23.37 -13.57
C LYS A 7 12.99 22.47 -14.18
N GLY A 8 14.26 22.69 -13.81
CA GLY A 8 15.37 21.87 -14.29
C GLY A 8 15.33 21.69 -15.81
N LYS A 9 15.49 20.45 -16.27
CA LYS A 9 15.49 20.08 -17.70
C LYS A 9 14.11 19.99 -18.37
N GLN A 10 13.03 20.47 -17.74
CA GLN A 10 11.69 20.37 -18.34
C GLN A 10 11.60 21.01 -19.72
N LYS A 11 12.28 22.14 -19.93
CA LYS A 11 12.29 22.82 -21.23
C LYS A 11 12.91 21.94 -22.31
N GLU A 12 14.12 21.42 -22.09
CA GLU A 12 14.80 20.56 -23.06
C GLU A 12 14.00 19.27 -23.35
N ILE A 13 13.34 18.71 -22.33
CA ILE A 13 12.47 17.53 -22.49
C ILE A 13 11.29 17.85 -23.41
N VAL A 14 10.62 18.99 -23.17
CA VAL A 14 9.47 19.42 -23.99
C VAL A 14 9.91 19.70 -25.42
N GLU A 15 11.03 20.39 -25.61
CA GLU A 15 11.58 20.70 -26.94
C GLU A 15 11.90 19.41 -27.73
N ALA A 16 12.60 18.45 -27.11
CA ALA A 16 12.88 17.15 -27.70
C ALA A 16 11.59 16.36 -28.03
N ALA A 17 10.58 16.44 -27.17
CA ALA A 17 9.30 15.80 -27.43
C ALA A 17 8.56 16.48 -28.60
N THR A 18 8.57 17.80 -28.68
CA THR A 18 7.94 18.51 -29.81
C THR A 18 8.66 18.31 -31.13
N SER A 19 9.97 18.00 -31.12
CA SER A 19 10.75 17.69 -32.32
C SER A 19 10.59 16.25 -32.82
N GLY A 20 9.66 15.47 -32.26
CA GLY A 20 9.37 14.10 -32.71
C GLY A 20 10.41 13.04 -32.28
N LEU A 21 11.24 13.35 -31.27
CA LEU A 21 12.17 12.38 -30.70
C LEU A 21 11.48 11.43 -29.72
N ASP A 22 12.08 10.25 -29.58
CA ASP A 22 11.85 9.39 -28.43
C ASP A 22 12.50 10.03 -27.20
N VAL A 23 11.86 9.93 -26.05
CA VAL A 23 12.30 10.65 -24.84
C VAL A 23 12.29 9.71 -23.64
N PHE A 24 13.43 9.57 -22.98
CA PHE A 24 13.54 8.91 -21.68
C PHE A 24 13.81 9.94 -20.59
N VAL A 25 12.96 9.98 -19.55
CA VAL A 25 13.07 10.91 -18.43
C VAL A 25 13.26 10.13 -17.13
N LEU A 26 14.42 10.33 -16.50
CA LEU A 26 14.68 9.93 -15.12
C LEU A 26 14.66 11.17 -14.23
N ALA A 27 13.55 11.38 -13.51
CA ALA A 27 13.40 12.55 -12.65
C ALA A 27 12.60 12.24 -11.37
N PRO A 28 13.04 12.74 -10.20
CA PRO A 28 12.40 12.44 -8.93
C PRO A 28 10.92 12.89 -8.89
N THR A 29 10.16 12.35 -7.93
CA THR A 29 8.77 12.77 -7.72
C THR A 29 8.70 14.27 -7.41
N GLY A 30 7.62 14.93 -7.85
CA GLY A 30 7.45 16.38 -7.68
C GLY A 30 8.22 17.28 -8.67
N MET A 31 9.09 16.73 -9.54
CA MET A 31 9.73 17.52 -10.61
C MET A 31 8.76 17.99 -11.71
N GLY A 32 7.53 17.49 -11.71
CA GLY A 32 6.53 17.84 -12.72
C GLY A 32 6.71 17.06 -14.02
N LYS A 33 6.98 15.74 -13.94
CA LYS A 33 7.09 14.83 -15.09
C LYS A 33 5.86 14.88 -16.00
N SER A 34 4.67 15.03 -15.42
CA SER A 34 3.42 15.09 -16.19
C SER A 34 3.39 16.24 -17.20
N LEU A 35 3.93 17.40 -16.85
CA LEU A 35 4.00 18.55 -17.77
C LEU A 35 4.89 18.26 -18.99
N CYS A 36 5.89 17.40 -18.84
CA CYS A 36 6.80 17.05 -19.93
C CYS A 36 6.11 16.34 -21.09
N PHE A 37 5.01 15.62 -20.85
CA PHE A 37 4.20 15.02 -21.92
C PHE A 37 2.88 15.75 -22.16
N GLN A 38 2.32 16.41 -21.14
CA GLN A 38 1.06 17.16 -21.28
C GLN A 38 1.21 18.38 -22.17
N ILE A 39 2.35 19.08 -22.11
CA ILE A 39 2.61 20.23 -22.99
C ILE A 39 2.73 19.77 -24.45
N PRO A 40 3.63 18.82 -24.81
CA PRO A 40 3.72 18.32 -26.18
C PRO A 40 2.39 17.76 -26.72
N ALA A 41 1.59 17.06 -25.90
CA ALA A 41 0.30 16.53 -26.34
C ALA A 41 -0.68 17.62 -26.84
N LEU A 42 -0.50 18.87 -26.38
CA LEU A 42 -1.34 20.02 -26.74
C LEU A 42 -0.68 20.96 -27.76
N THR A 43 0.64 20.90 -27.92
CA THR A 43 1.41 21.86 -28.73
C THR A 43 2.09 21.25 -29.94
N SER A 44 2.16 19.91 -30.06
CA SER A 44 2.78 19.26 -31.22
C SER A 44 2.18 19.78 -32.53
N LEU A 45 3.05 20.03 -33.52
CA LEU A 45 2.67 20.45 -34.88
C LEU A 45 1.73 19.45 -35.56
N GLN A 46 1.79 18.18 -35.14
CA GLN A 46 0.82 17.14 -35.45
C GLN A 46 -0.31 17.18 -34.41
N PHE A 47 -1.36 17.94 -34.72
CA PHE A 47 -2.59 17.93 -33.94
C PHE A 47 -3.17 16.51 -33.93
N GLY A 48 -3.35 15.93 -32.76
CA GLY A 48 -3.70 14.51 -32.64
C GLY A 48 -3.79 14.03 -31.20
N VAL A 49 -4.05 12.74 -31.00
CA VAL A 49 -4.18 12.13 -29.67
C VAL A 49 -2.84 11.58 -29.18
N SER A 50 -2.50 11.87 -27.93
CA SER A 50 -1.42 11.20 -27.20
C SER A 50 -2.00 10.12 -26.29
N ILE A 51 -1.42 8.92 -26.33
CA ILE A 51 -1.84 7.78 -25.50
C ILE A 51 -0.92 7.70 -24.28
N ILE A 52 -1.50 7.73 -23.08
CA ILE A 52 -0.77 7.71 -21.82
C ILE A 52 -1.07 6.43 -21.06
N VAL A 53 -0.08 5.53 -21.02
CA VAL A 53 -0.14 4.29 -20.24
C VAL A 53 0.26 4.58 -18.80
N SER A 54 -0.62 4.25 -17.87
CA SER A 54 -0.38 4.44 -16.43
C SER A 54 -0.71 3.15 -15.65
N PRO A 55 0.03 2.81 -14.59
CA PRO A 55 -0.17 1.54 -13.86
C PRO A 55 -1.48 1.49 -13.06
N LEU A 56 -1.99 2.64 -12.61
CA LEU A 56 -3.11 2.70 -11.69
C LEU A 56 -4.25 3.61 -12.16
N LEU A 57 -5.48 3.11 -12.00
CA LEU A 57 -6.72 3.83 -12.27
C LEU A 57 -6.82 5.13 -11.48
N ALA A 58 -6.47 5.11 -10.18
CA ALA A 58 -6.51 6.30 -9.33
C ALA A 58 -5.58 7.43 -9.85
N LEU A 59 -4.39 7.07 -10.37
CA LEU A 59 -3.45 8.04 -10.92
C LEU A 59 -4.00 8.66 -12.21
N MET A 60 -4.61 7.84 -13.08
CA MET A 60 -5.28 8.30 -14.29
C MET A 60 -6.42 9.27 -13.98
N LYS A 61 -7.33 8.89 -13.06
CA LYS A 61 -8.47 9.72 -12.66
C LYS A 61 -8.04 11.08 -12.10
N ASN A 62 -7.00 11.10 -11.26
CA ASN A 62 -6.47 12.35 -10.70
C ASN A 62 -5.91 13.28 -11.80
N GLN A 63 -5.19 12.73 -12.77
CA GLN A 63 -4.65 13.51 -13.89
C GLN A 63 -5.76 14.02 -14.81
N VAL A 64 -6.70 13.15 -15.21
CA VAL A 64 -7.84 13.52 -16.07
C VAL A 64 -8.70 14.58 -15.41
N SER A 65 -9.05 14.42 -14.13
CA SER A 65 -9.83 15.42 -13.39
C SER A 65 -9.11 16.78 -13.31
N SER A 66 -7.80 16.77 -13.09
CA SER A 66 -6.98 17.99 -13.06
C SER A 66 -6.89 18.69 -14.42
N LEU A 67 -6.84 17.93 -15.51
CA LEU A 67 -6.82 18.45 -16.88
C LEU A 67 -8.20 18.98 -17.29
N ARG A 68 -9.28 18.26 -17.00
CA ARG A 68 -10.67 18.70 -17.27
C ARG A 68 -11.01 19.99 -16.56
N ARG A 69 -10.61 20.15 -15.29
CA ARG A 69 -10.77 21.43 -14.55
C ARG A 69 -10.03 22.61 -15.19
N LYS A 70 -9.02 22.36 -16.02
CA LYS A 70 -8.29 23.38 -16.79
C LYS A 70 -8.86 23.57 -18.20
N GLY A 71 -9.99 22.94 -18.53
CA GLY A 71 -10.61 22.97 -19.85
C GLY A 71 -9.83 22.18 -20.92
N LEU A 72 -8.99 21.23 -20.52
CA LEU A 72 -8.18 20.45 -21.45
C LEU A 72 -8.88 19.13 -21.85
N PRO A 73 -8.89 18.76 -23.15
CA PRO A 73 -9.56 17.56 -23.65
C PRO A 73 -8.78 16.29 -23.29
N ALA A 74 -9.08 15.77 -22.09
CA ALA A 74 -8.48 14.58 -21.53
C ALA A 74 -9.56 13.58 -21.07
N VAL A 75 -9.31 12.30 -21.32
CA VAL A 75 -10.19 11.19 -20.94
C VAL A 75 -9.37 10.04 -20.36
N SER A 76 -10.02 9.16 -19.60
CA SER A 76 -9.44 7.89 -19.17
C SER A 76 -10.28 6.73 -19.69
N TRP A 77 -9.66 5.80 -20.40
CA TRP A 77 -10.30 4.57 -20.85
C TRP A 77 -9.65 3.35 -20.18
N ALA A 78 -10.40 2.75 -19.26
CA ALA A 78 -10.03 1.58 -18.48
C ALA A 78 -11.27 0.70 -18.22
N SER A 79 -11.11 -0.35 -17.40
CA SER A 79 -12.18 -1.31 -17.10
C SER A 79 -13.36 -0.71 -16.34
N ASP A 80 -13.16 0.39 -15.62
CA ASP A 80 -14.16 1.07 -14.80
C ASP A 80 -14.75 2.32 -15.48
N THR A 81 -14.44 2.56 -16.76
CA THR A 81 -15.01 3.67 -17.52
C THR A 81 -16.50 3.40 -17.80
N PRO A 82 -17.43 4.35 -17.52
CA PRO A 82 -18.84 4.20 -17.83
C PRO A 82 -19.11 3.94 -19.32
N LYS A 83 -20.14 3.14 -19.65
CA LYS A 83 -20.43 2.73 -21.04
C LYS A 83 -20.67 3.92 -21.98
N ASP A 84 -21.34 4.96 -21.51
CA ASP A 84 -21.62 6.16 -22.33
C ASP A 84 -20.34 6.92 -22.67
N GLU A 85 -19.41 7.04 -21.70
CA GLU A 85 -18.10 7.64 -21.92
C GLU A 85 -17.24 6.77 -22.85
N GLN A 86 -17.31 5.45 -22.73
CA GLN A 86 -16.64 4.55 -23.67
C GLN A 86 -17.14 4.75 -25.10
N LYS A 87 -18.46 4.86 -25.29
CA LYS A 87 -19.07 5.08 -26.60
C LYS A 87 -18.57 6.39 -27.23
N GLN A 88 -18.54 7.48 -26.46
CA GLN A 88 -18.01 8.77 -26.93
C GLN A 88 -16.53 8.70 -27.31
N ILE A 89 -15.72 7.99 -26.53
CA ILE A 89 -14.29 7.79 -26.84
C ILE A 89 -14.13 7.00 -28.14
N ILE A 90 -14.93 5.94 -28.33
CA ILE A 90 -14.90 5.13 -29.55
C ILE A 90 -15.27 5.99 -30.76
N GLU A 91 -16.41 6.70 -30.70
CA GLU A 91 -16.87 7.57 -31.80
C GLU A 91 -15.84 8.66 -32.16
N ASP A 92 -15.20 9.30 -31.17
CA ASP A 92 -14.16 10.31 -31.42
C ASP A 92 -12.92 9.70 -32.08
N LEU A 93 -12.49 8.50 -31.67
CA LEU A 93 -11.35 7.83 -32.29
C LEU A 93 -11.67 7.25 -33.68
N GLU A 94 -12.89 6.77 -33.90
CA GLU A 94 -13.35 6.28 -35.22
C GLU A 94 -13.44 7.39 -36.26
N SER A 95 -13.58 8.65 -35.83
CA SER A 95 -13.54 9.82 -36.73
C SER A 95 -12.20 9.99 -37.46
N GLY A 96 -11.12 9.39 -36.94
CA GLY A 96 -9.75 9.56 -37.45
C GLY A 96 -9.08 10.88 -37.05
N ASP A 97 -9.84 11.94 -36.75
CA ASP A 97 -9.35 13.23 -36.25
C ASP A 97 -9.92 13.56 -34.85
N PRO A 98 -9.48 12.83 -33.81
CA PRO A 98 -10.05 12.95 -32.48
C PRO A 98 -9.88 14.34 -31.89
N GLN A 99 -10.91 14.82 -31.19
CA GLN A 99 -10.84 16.01 -30.35
C GLN A 99 -10.09 15.74 -29.05
N ILE A 100 -10.10 14.49 -28.58
CA ILE A 100 -9.31 14.05 -27.43
C ILE A 100 -7.81 14.26 -27.72
N ARG A 101 -7.11 14.97 -26.82
CA ARG A 101 -5.65 15.20 -26.91
C ARG A 101 -4.87 14.29 -25.99
N LEU A 102 -5.44 13.93 -24.85
CA LEU A 102 -4.83 13.03 -23.88
C LEU A 102 -5.78 11.88 -23.53
N LEU A 103 -5.44 10.67 -23.97
CA LEU A 103 -6.15 9.45 -23.61
C LEU A 103 -5.30 8.65 -22.63
N TYR A 104 -5.72 8.64 -21.36
CA TYR A 104 -5.10 7.81 -20.33
C TYR A 104 -5.67 6.39 -20.42
N THR A 105 -4.82 5.38 -20.36
CA THR A 105 -5.24 3.98 -20.41
C THR A 105 -4.32 3.06 -19.60
N THR A 106 -4.76 1.82 -19.37
CA THR A 106 -3.94 0.78 -18.74
C THR A 106 -3.21 -0.03 -19.82
N PRO A 107 -2.09 -0.71 -19.52
CA PRO A 107 -1.41 -1.55 -20.50
C PRO A 107 -2.31 -2.68 -21.02
N GLU A 108 -3.18 -3.22 -20.16
CA GLU A 108 -4.14 -4.27 -20.52
C GLU A 108 -5.15 -3.78 -21.55
N LYS A 109 -5.71 -2.57 -21.34
CA LYS A 109 -6.66 -1.97 -22.30
C LYS A 109 -5.97 -1.58 -23.60
N LEU A 110 -4.74 -1.05 -23.53
CA LEU A 110 -3.95 -0.69 -24.72
C LEU A 110 -3.71 -1.90 -25.64
N CYS A 111 -3.46 -3.08 -25.05
CA CYS A 111 -3.22 -4.32 -25.80
C CYS A 111 -4.49 -5.01 -26.33
N THR A 112 -5.69 -4.43 -26.14
CA THR A 112 -6.92 -5.00 -26.69
C THR A 112 -7.03 -4.80 -28.21
N ARG A 113 -7.72 -5.73 -28.88
CA ARG A 113 -7.96 -5.65 -30.33
C ARG A 113 -8.76 -4.41 -30.73
N GLU A 114 -9.74 -4.03 -29.91
CA GLU A 114 -10.56 -2.83 -30.10
C GLU A 114 -9.71 -1.56 -30.10
N MET A 115 -8.93 -1.35 -29.03
CA MET A 115 -8.03 -0.20 -28.95
C MET A 115 -7.05 -0.19 -30.12
N THR A 116 -6.46 -1.35 -30.44
CA THR A 116 -5.50 -1.46 -31.55
C THR A 116 -6.13 -1.01 -32.89
N ARG A 117 -7.34 -1.48 -33.21
CA ARG A 117 -8.07 -1.09 -34.43
C ARG A 117 -8.34 0.42 -34.46
N LEU A 118 -8.78 1.01 -33.36
CA LEU A 118 -9.05 2.45 -33.28
C LEU A 118 -7.77 3.27 -33.47
N LEU A 119 -6.66 2.85 -32.86
CA LEU A 119 -5.37 3.51 -33.03
C LEU A 119 -4.83 3.36 -34.46
N GLU A 120 -5.11 2.26 -35.17
CA GLU A 120 -4.79 2.10 -36.59
C GLU A 120 -5.53 3.12 -37.47
N ILE A 121 -6.81 3.39 -37.20
CA ILE A 121 -7.57 4.44 -37.90
C ILE A 121 -6.91 5.81 -37.69
N VAL A 122 -6.69 6.20 -36.43
CA VAL A 122 -6.09 7.49 -36.07
C VAL A 122 -4.65 7.63 -36.58
N TYR A 123 -3.88 6.53 -36.61
CA TYR A 123 -2.53 6.50 -37.15
C TYR A 123 -2.51 6.72 -38.66
N ASN A 124 -3.42 6.10 -39.41
CA ASN A 124 -3.48 6.23 -40.87
C ASN A 124 -3.80 7.67 -41.30
N GLU A 125 -4.54 8.41 -40.49
CA GLU A 125 -4.82 9.84 -40.69
C GLU A 125 -3.66 10.76 -40.21
N GLY A 126 -2.58 10.20 -39.67
CA GLY A 126 -1.45 10.97 -39.14
C GLY A 126 -1.76 11.72 -37.84
N LYS A 127 -2.81 11.31 -37.12
CA LYS A 127 -3.34 11.96 -35.91
C LYS A 127 -2.93 11.25 -34.61
N LEU A 128 -2.09 10.20 -34.69
CA LEU A 128 -1.51 9.54 -33.52
C LEU A 128 -0.19 10.23 -33.14
N ASN A 129 -0.24 11.09 -32.12
CA ASN A 129 0.85 12.01 -31.78
C ASN A 129 2.02 11.30 -31.06
N ARG A 130 1.71 10.55 -29.99
CA ARG A 130 2.75 9.99 -29.11
C ARG A 130 2.21 8.88 -28.22
N LEU A 131 3.06 7.88 -27.95
CA LEU A 131 2.87 6.98 -26.80
C LEU A 131 3.68 7.49 -25.61
N VAL A 132 3.04 7.60 -24.46
CA VAL A 132 3.65 7.97 -23.19
C VAL A 132 3.49 6.80 -22.23
N VAL A 133 4.60 6.35 -21.63
CA VAL A 133 4.61 5.35 -20.58
C VAL A 133 5.01 6.03 -19.28
N ASP A 134 4.02 6.27 -18.41
CA ASP A 134 4.24 6.79 -17.07
C ASP A 134 4.63 5.66 -16.11
N GLU A 135 5.47 5.98 -15.12
CA GLU A 135 6.10 5.02 -14.22
C GLU A 135 6.74 3.83 -14.96
N ALA A 136 7.54 4.13 -15.99
CA ALA A 136 8.13 3.16 -16.92
C ALA A 136 9.00 2.07 -16.26
N HIS A 137 9.44 2.26 -15.00
CA HIS A 137 10.09 1.20 -14.22
C HIS A 137 9.22 -0.05 -14.06
N CYS A 138 7.88 0.08 -14.14
CA CYS A 138 6.95 -1.05 -14.14
C CYS A 138 7.21 -2.05 -15.28
N ILE A 139 7.81 -1.63 -16.40
CA ILE A 139 8.20 -2.55 -17.48
C ILE A 139 9.22 -3.58 -16.99
N SER A 140 10.20 -3.12 -16.22
CA SER A 140 11.24 -3.97 -15.65
C SER A 140 10.83 -4.65 -14.35
N GLU A 141 10.11 -3.94 -13.48
CA GLU A 141 9.73 -4.46 -12.16
C GLU A 141 8.51 -5.39 -12.22
N TRP A 142 7.49 -5.02 -13.00
CA TRP A 142 6.21 -5.74 -13.04
C TRP A 142 6.06 -6.58 -14.31
N GLY A 143 6.74 -6.22 -15.41
CA GLY A 143 6.70 -7.00 -16.65
C GLY A 143 7.21 -8.43 -16.49
N HIS A 144 8.09 -8.72 -15.52
CA HIS A 144 8.59 -10.07 -15.23
C HIS A 144 7.68 -10.86 -14.27
N ASP A 145 6.85 -10.20 -13.46
CA ASP A 145 6.32 -10.80 -12.23
C ASP A 145 4.82 -10.54 -11.96
N PHE A 146 4.21 -9.47 -12.49
CA PHE A 146 2.86 -9.03 -12.10
C PHE A 146 1.95 -8.59 -13.26
N ARG A 147 2.49 -7.97 -14.33
CA ARG A 147 1.72 -7.50 -15.49
C ARG A 147 2.51 -7.65 -16.79
N GLU A 148 2.33 -8.78 -17.46
CA GLU A 148 3.03 -9.12 -18.71
C GLU A 148 2.76 -8.14 -19.86
N GLU A 149 1.63 -7.44 -19.83
CA GLU A 149 1.20 -6.47 -20.85
C GLU A 149 2.17 -5.30 -20.98
N TYR A 150 2.89 -4.94 -19.90
CA TYR A 150 3.95 -3.93 -19.98
C TYR A 150 5.08 -4.32 -20.92
N ARG A 151 5.40 -5.62 -21.08
CA ARG A 151 6.38 -6.07 -22.09
C ARG A 151 5.83 -6.00 -23.51
N LYS A 152 4.52 -6.20 -23.66
CA LYS A 152 3.84 -6.16 -24.96
C LYS A 152 3.79 -4.73 -25.52
N LEU A 153 4.07 -3.70 -24.72
CA LEU A 153 4.17 -2.31 -25.18
C LEU A 153 5.18 -2.12 -26.31
N GLY A 154 6.22 -2.96 -26.40
CA GLY A 154 7.17 -2.93 -27.52
C GLY A 154 6.52 -3.18 -28.89
N SER A 155 5.38 -3.88 -28.93
CA SER A 155 4.61 -4.12 -30.16
C SER A 155 3.95 -2.85 -30.71
N PHE A 156 3.77 -1.81 -29.88
CA PHE A 156 3.29 -0.51 -30.35
C PHE A 156 4.23 0.06 -31.42
N ARG A 157 5.54 -0.03 -31.20
CA ARG A 157 6.57 0.44 -32.15
C ARG A 157 6.53 -0.32 -33.47
N GLU A 158 6.22 -1.63 -33.43
CA GLU A 158 6.12 -2.48 -34.62
C GLU A 158 4.89 -2.17 -35.46
N ARG A 159 3.82 -1.66 -34.85
CA ARG A 159 2.57 -1.32 -35.55
C ARG A 159 2.60 0.13 -36.04
N PHE A 160 2.91 1.05 -35.14
CA PHE A 160 2.85 2.50 -35.37
C PHE A 160 4.24 3.06 -35.59
N HIS A 161 4.80 2.77 -36.77
CA HIS A 161 6.13 3.21 -37.14
C HIS A 161 6.20 4.75 -37.16
N GLY A 162 7.32 5.30 -36.69
CA GLY A 162 7.52 6.75 -36.68
C GLY A 162 6.87 7.52 -35.52
N VAL A 163 5.82 6.99 -34.89
CA VAL A 163 5.16 7.64 -33.72
C VAL A 163 6.11 7.65 -32.52
N PRO A 164 6.52 8.80 -31.98
CA PRO A 164 7.52 8.84 -30.93
C PRO A 164 7.01 8.27 -29.60
N ILE A 165 7.93 7.73 -28.79
CA ILE A 165 7.65 7.16 -27.46
C ILE A 165 8.31 8.00 -26.39
N MET A 166 7.59 8.32 -25.31
CA MET A 166 8.14 8.92 -24.11
C MET A 166 8.00 7.97 -22.92
N ALA A 167 9.09 7.68 -22.23
CA ALA A 167 9.12 6.88 -21.01
C ALA A 167 9.58 7.73 -19.83
N LEU A 168 8.78 7.79 -18.76
CA LEU A 168 9.07 8.60 -17.59
C LEU A 168 9.10 7.75 -16.34
N THR A 169 10.11 7.94 -15.48
CA THR A 169 10.20 7.24 -14.19
C THR A 169 10.95 8.08 -13.15
N ALA A 170 10.64 7.86 -11.87
CA ALA A 170 11.39 8.45 -10.76
C ALA A 170 12.60 7.61 -10.33
N THR A 171 12.49 6.29 -10.46
CA THR A 171 13.44 5.33 -9.91
C THR A 171 13.79 4.31 -10.99
N ALA A 172 15.01 4.40 -11.51
CA ALA A 172 15.53 3.41 -12.46
C ALA A 172 17.06 3.34 -12.35
N THR A 173 17.56 2.17 -11.93
CA THR A 173 18.99 1.84 -12.00
C THR A 173 19.45 1.75 -13.47
N PRO A 174 20.75 1.81 -13.78
CA PRO A 174 21.24 1.71 -15.16
C PRO A 174 20.76 0.46 -15.92
N SER A 175 20.61 -0.66 -15.21
CA SER A 175 20.06 -1.90 -15.78
C SER A 175 18.56 -1.77 -16.10
N VAL A 176 17.78 -1.14 -15.22
CA VAL A 176 16.36 -0.81 -15.47
C VAL A 176 16.22 0.15 -16.65
N GLN A 177 17.05 1.20 -16.73
CA GLN A 177 17.02 2.15 -17.86
C GLN A 177 17.24 1.44 -19.20
N THR A 178 18.26 0.58 -19.26
CA THR A 178 18.57 -0.22 -20.45
C THR A 178 17.41 -1.14 -20.83
N ASP A 179 16.81 -1.80 -19.84
CA ASP A 179 15.71 -2.73 -20.05
C ASP A 179 14.42 -2.04 -20.52
N ILE A 180 14.10 -0.84 -20.00
CA ILE A 180 13.00 0.00 -20.49
C ILE A 180 13.22 0.36 -21.96
N THR A 181 14.37 0.93 -22.28
CA THR A 181 14.67 1.38 -23.67
C THR A 181 14.66 0.22 -24.66
N ARG A 182 15.18 -0.95 -24.26
CA ARG A 182 15.13 -2.18 -25.07
C ARG A 182 13.70 -2.67 -25.27
N SER A 183 12.92 -2.75 -24.19
CA SER A 183 11.54 -3.27 -24.23
C SER A 183 10.62 -2.39 -25.08
N LEU A 184 10.80 -1.06 -25.02
CA LEU A 184 10.07 -0.09 -25.84
C LEU A 184 10.67 0.11 -27.23
N LYS A 185 11.77 -0.59 -27.56
CA LYS A 185 12.47 -0.50 -28.85
C LYS A 185 12.87 0.93 -29.21
N MET A 186 13.37 1.68 -28.23
CA MET A 186 13.86 3.05 -28.42
C MET A 186 15.31 2.99 -28.90
N THR A 187 15.57 3.46 -30.12
CA THR A 187 16.92 3.43 -30.71
C THR A 187 17.72 4.67 -30.32
N LYS A 188 19.05 4.54 -30.18
CA LYS A 188 19.91 5.62 -29.67
C LYS A 188 19.91 6.86 -30.57
N GLU A 189 19.70 6.68 -31.86
CA GLU A 189 19.75 7.75 -32.88
C GLU A 189 18.57 8.71 -32.75
N ARG A 190 17.45 8.23 -32.18
CA ARG A 190 16.21 9.01 -32.01
C ARG A 190 15.88 9.29 -30.54
N LEU A 191 16.75 8.90 -29.60
CA LEU A 191 16.50 8.95 -28.17
C LEU A 191 17.15 10.16 -27.51
N PHE A 192 16.32 11.04 -26.97
CA PHE A 192 16.75 12.05 -26.01
C PHE A 192 16.62 11.51 -24.58
N THR A 193 17.71 11.54 -23.81
CA THR A 193 17.73 11.10 -22.40
C THR A 193 17.93 12.29 -21.48
N ALA A 194 16.97 12.52 -20.58
CA ALA A 194 17.08 13.53 -19.53
C ALA A 194 17.10 12.87 -18.15
N SER A 195 18.27 12.94 -17.51
CA SER A 195 18.41 12.57 -16.10
C SER A 195 18.58 13.82 -15.25
N HIS A 196 17.75 13.93 -14.21
CA HIS A 196 17.86 14.95 -13.16
C HIS A 196 18.62 14.39 -11.96
N PRO A 197 19.31 15.26 -11.18
CA PRO A 197 19.87 14.86 -9.90
C PRO A 197 18.80 14.25 -9.00
N LEU A 198 19.10 13.09 -8.42
CA LEU A 198 18.22 12.40 -7.49
C LEU A 198 18.32 12.99 -6.08
N ASN A 199 19.43 13.67 -5.80
CA ASN A 199 19.67 14.28 -4.51
C ASN A 199 18.62 15.34 -4.17
N ARG A 200 17.97 15.13 -3.03
CA ARG A 200 16.99 16.04 -2.45
C ARG A 200 17.62 16.68 -1.22
N ALA A 201 18.33 17.78 -1.43
CA ALA A 201 19.11 18.47 -0.39
C ALA A 201 18.29 18.89 0.84
N ASN A 202 16.96 19.02 0.71
CA ASN A 202 16.07 19.35 1.82
C ASN A 202 15.67 18.15 2.69
N LEU A 203 16.04 16.92 2.32
CA LEU A 203 15.70 15.71 3.07
C LEU A 203 16.83 15.29 4.00
N PHE A 204 16.50 15.13 5.28
CA PHE A 204 17.41 14.59 6.28
C PHE A 204 17.21 13.08 6.44
N TYR A 205 18.17 12.27 6.00
CA TYR A 205 18.11 10.81 6.16
C TYR A 205 18.70 10.36 7.50
N ASP A 206 17.96 9.56 8.27
CA ASP A 206 18.33 9.10 9.62
C ASP A 206 17.96 7.63 9.82
N ILE A 207 18.92 6.80 10.24
CA ILE A 207 18.65 5.39 10.55
C ILE A 207 18.66 5.18 12.07
N LYS A 208 17.57 4.61 12.58
CA LYS A 208 17.40 4.22 13.97
C LYS A 208 17.67 2.74 14.12
N TYR A 209 18.86 2.44 14.62
CA TYR A 209 19.25 1.08 15.00
C TYR A 209 18.55 0.69 16.30
N THR A 210 17.85 -0.44 16.26
CA THR A 210 17.13 -1.00 17.39
C THR A 210 17.55 -2.45 17.59
N ALA A 211 17.96 -2.81 18.81
CA ALA A 211 18.11 -4.22 19.20
C ALA A 211 16.71 -4.76 19.50
N ALA A 212 16.17 -5.63 18.63
CA ALA A 212 14.92 -6.37 18.81
C ALA A 212 13.87 -5.73 19.75
N LEU A 213 13.53 -4.44 19.54
CA LEU A 213 12.56 -3.78 20.40
C LEU A 213 11.23 -4.51 20.27
N ASP A 214 10.61 -4.80 21.40
CA ASP A 214 9.22 -5.21 21.42
C ASP A 214 8.36 -4.12 20.74
N SER A 215 7.21 -4.53 20.18
CA SER A 215 6.37 -3.64 19.37
C SER A 215 6.03 -2.34 20.10
N LEU A 216 5.78 -2.39 21.40
CA LEU A 216 5.41 -1.24 22.21
C LEU A 216 6.56 -0.23 22.33
N SER A 217 7.78 -0.70 22.56
CA SER A 217 8.97 0.16 22.61
C SER A 217 9.20 0.89 21.27
N ARG A 218 8.97 0.21 20.14
CA ARG A 218 9.08 0.84 18.81
C ARG A 218 7.97 1.88 18.58
N MET A 219 6.73 1.56 18.92
CA MET A 219 5.60 2.50 18.86
C MET A 219 5.87 3.74 19.72
N SER A 220 6.41 3.57 20.93
CA SER A 220 6.80 4.67 21.81
C SER A 220 7.89 5.55 21.18
N ALA A 221 8.92 4.94 20.58
CA ALA A 221 9.98 5.70 19.91
C ALA A 221 9.45 6.53 18.74
N VAL A 222 8.46 6.02 17.99
CA VAL A 222 7.78 6.76 16.92
C VAL A 222 6.97 7.92 17.50
N TYR A 223 6.18 7.68 18.55
CA TYR A 223 5.45 8.73 19.26
C TYR A 223 6.37 9.85 19.73
N ASP A 224 7.48 9.50 20.41
CA ASP A 224 8.45 10.48 20.91
C ASP A 224 9.07 11.31 19.79
N PHE A 225 9.36 10.69 18.64
CA PHE A 225 9.85 11.40 17.48
C PHE A 225 8.83 12.42 16.96
N VAL A 226 7.58 11.98 16.74
CA VAL A 226 6.51 12.83 16.20
C VAL A 226 6.21 13.99 17.16
N MET A 227 5.99 13.69 18.43
CA MET A 227 5.71 14.69 19.46
C MET A 227 6.87 15.68 19.63
N THR A 228 8.13 15.21 19.58
CA THR A 228 9.30 16.10 19.61
C THR A 228 9.31 17.05 18.40
N LEU A 229 8.95 16.56 17.21
CA LEU A 229 8.89 17.39 16.01
C LEU A 229 7.76 18.42 16.10
N HIS A 230 6.56 18.00 16.51
CA HIS A 230 5.40 18.88 16.69
C HIS A 230 5.70 20.00 17.71
N ARG A 231 6.26 19.65 18.87
CA ARG A 231 6.69 20.62 19.89
C ARG A 231 7.71 21.62 19.37
N ARG A 232 8.74 21.15 18.63
CA ARG A 232 9.78 22.03 18.07
C ARG A 232 9.24 23.00 17.03
N ARG A 233 8.19 22.60 16.29
CA ARG A 233 7.52 23.47 15.31
C ARG A 233 6.40 24.30 15.94
N ALA A 234 6.11 24.10 17.22
CA ALA A 234 4.98 24.69 17.93
C ALA A 234 3.62 24.44 17.27
N ARG A 235 3.51 23.38 16.45
CA ARG A 235 2.28 22.98 15.76
C ARG A 235 2.36 21.53 15.28
N PRO A 236 1.21 20.86 15.07
CA PRO A 236 1.18 19.61 14.34
C PRO A 236 1.82 19.72 12.96
N SER A 237 2.24 18.59 12.42
CA SER A 237 2.93 18.52 11.13
C SER A 237 2.55 17.25 10.42
N SER A 238 2.28 17.38 9.13
CA SER A 238 1.89 16.25 8.30
C SER A 238 3.03 15.25 8.18
N GLY A 239 2.70 13.97 8.37
CA GLY A 239 3.66 12.88 8.22
C GLY A 239 3.03 11.60 7.71
N ILE A 240 3.89 10.73 7.18
CA ILE A 240 3.52 9.39 6.72
C ILE A 240 4.39 8.39 7.48
N ILE A 241 3.76 7.34 8.01
CA ILE A 241 4.46 6.24 8.65
C ILE A 241 4.18 4.97 7.85
N TYR A 242 5.20 4.43 7.18
CA TYR A 242 5.10 3.21 6.40
C TYR A 242 5.30 1.98 7.27
N CYS A 243 4.29 1.11 7.25
CA CYS A 243 4.27 -0.21 7.88
C CYS A 243 4.16 -1.31 6.81
N ARG A 244 4.66 -2.50 7.12
CA ARG A 244 4.66 -3.65 6.19
C ARG A 244 3.31 -4.35 6.15
N THR A 245 2.59 -4.41 7.28
CA THR A 245 1.31 -5.12 7.41
C THR A 245 0.16 -4.15 7.69
N CYS A 246 -1.06 -4.54 7.31
CA CYS A 246 -2.26 -3.77 7.64
C CYS A 246 -2.46 -3.67 9.16
N GLN A 247 -2.27 -4.79 9.85
CA GLN A 247 -2.34 -4.85 11.32
C GLN A 247 -1.40 -3.84 12.00
N ALA A 248 -0.16 -3.71 11.53
CA ALA A 248 0.76 -2.73 12.10
C ALA A 248 0.31 -1.28 11.85
N CYS A 249 -0.39 -1.01 10.73
CA CYS A 249 -1.00 0.30 10.48
C CYS A 249 -2.12 0.59 11.50
N ASP A 250 -2.99 -0.39 11.72
CA ASP A 250 -4.12 -0.30 12.65
C ASP A 250 -3.62 -0.08 14.08
N GLU A 251 -2.73 -0.94 14.56
CA GLU A 251 -2.18 -0.89 15.91
C GLU A 251 -1.42 0.42 16.17
N LEU A 252 -0.53 0.82 15.27
CA LEU A 252 0.26 2.04 15.43
C LEU A 252 -0.63 3.28 15.38
N SER A 253 -1.59 3.35 14.46
CA SER A 253 -2.50 4.50 14.37
C SER A 253 -3.40 4.62 15.60
N ALA A 254 -3.88 3.50 16.14
CA ALA A 254 -4.65 3.45 17.39
C ALA A 254 -3.78 3.90 18.58
N PHE A 255 -2.55 3.42 18.67
CA PHE A 255 -1.60 3.82 19.71
C PHE A 255 -1.32 5.32 19.69
N LEU A 256 -1.01 5.88 18.52
CA LEU A 256 -0.75 7.32 18.37
C LEU A 256 -1.98 8.17 18.70
N ARG A 257 -3.18 7.72 18.28
CA ARG A 257 -4.45 8.38 18.59
C ARG A 257 -4.74 8.37 20.09
N GLY A 258 -4.52 7.24 20.76
CA GLY A 258 -4.64 7.12 22.22
C GLY A 258 -3.67 8.02 23.00
N LYS A 259 -2.60 8.50 22.36
CA LYS A 259 -1.63 9.47 22.91
C LYS A 259 -1.87 10.91 22.45
N GLY A 260 -2.98 11.19 21.78
CA GLY A 260 -3.40 12.53 21.38
C GLY A 260 -2.84 13.03 20.04
N ILE A 261 -2.27 12.16 19.21
CA ILE A 261 -1.86 12.50 17.83
C ILE A 261 -3.00 12.15 16.87
N SER A 262 -3.40 13.09 16.00
CA SER A 262 -4.40 12.81 14.96
C SER A 262 -3.84 11.86 13.91
N ALA A 263 -4.12 10.55 14.07
CA ALA A 263 -3.58 9.48 13.25
C ALA A 263 -4.65 8.50 12.74
N ARG A 264 -4.56 8.12 11.45
CA ARG A 264 -5.43 7.10 10.82
C ARG A 264 -4.64 6.03 10.06
N PRO A 265 -5.14 4.78 10.00
CA PRO A 265 -4.57 3.75 9.17
C PRO A 265 -4.96 3.95 7.70
N TYR A 266 -4.10 3.52 6.77
CA TYR A 266 -4.39 3.54 5.32
C TYR A 266 -3.85 2.28 4.64
N HIS A 267 -4.74 1.36 4.28
CA HIS A 267 -4.38 0.13 3.57
C HIS A 267 -5.58 -0.49 2.86
N ARG A 268 -5.30 -1.45 1.97
CA ARG A 268 -6.26 -2.12 1.07
C ARG A 268 -7.46 -2.83 1.73
N LYS A 269 -7.46 -2.99 3.06
CA LYS A 269 -8.56 -3.65 3.79
C LYS A 269 -9.62 -2.64 4.29
N ILE A 270 -9.36 -1.36 4.12
CA ILE A 270 -10.28 -0.27 4.45
C ILE A 270 -11.08 0.05 3.18
N SER A 271 -12.39 0.31 3.33
CA SER A 271 -13.27 0.63 2.21
C SER A 271 -12.83 1.92 1.49
N SER A 272 -13.07 1.99 0.18
CA SER A 272 -12.63 3.12 -0.66
C SER A 272 -13.14 4.46 -0.11
N HIS A 273 -14.41 4.54 0.29
CA HIS A 273 -15.00 5.75 0.84
C HIS A 273 -14.25 6.27 2.08
N ILE A 274 -13.82 5.37 2.98
CA ILE A 274 -13.06 5.76 4.17
C ILE A 274 -11.64 6.20 3.77
N LEU A 275 -11.02 5.55 2.79
CA LEU A 275 -9.70 5.94 2.28
C LEU A 275 -9.74 7.34 1.64
N ASP A 276 -10.77 7.64 0.85
CA ASP A 276 -10.96 8.94 0.20
C ASP A 276 -11.20 10.06 1.22
N LYS A 277 -12.02 9.78 2.26
CA LYS A 277 -12.21 10.68 3.40
C LYS A 277 -10.91 10.92 4.17
N THR A 278 -10.18 9.85 4.48
CA THR A 278 -8.90 9.90 5.20
C THR A 278 -7.86 10.71 4.42
N LEU A 279 -7.79 10.52 3.10
CA LEU A 279 -6.91 11.28 2.22
C LEU A 279 -7.26 12.77 2.25
N SER A 280 -8.54 13.11 2.10
CA SER A 280 -9.03 14.50 2.12
C SER A 280 -8.73 15.20 3.45
N GLU A 281 -9.01 14.54 4.58
CA GLU A 281 -8.73 15.06 5.92
C GLU A 281 -7.22 15.19 6.20
N TRP A 282 -6.38 14.31 5.66
CA TRP A 282 -4.92 14.40 5.76
C TRP A 282 -4.34 15.48 4.85
N GLU A 283 -4.93 15.70 3.68
CA GLU A 283 -4.57 16.80 2.78
C GLU A 283 -4.80 18.16 3.44
N ALA A 284 -5.89 18.30 4.19
CA ALA A 284 -6.20 19.50 4.98
C ALA A 284 -5.38 19.60 6.29
N GLY A 285 -4.94 18.47 6.86
CA GLY A 285 -4.30 18.42 8.18
C GLY A 285 -2.81 18.81 8.23
N GLY A 286 -2.26 18.79 9.45
CA GLY A 286 -0.85 19.07 9.76
C GLY A 286 -0.44 20.55 9.72
N ASN A 287 -1.40 21.46 9.73
CA ASN A 287 -1.25 22.90 9.98
C ASN A 287 -1.69 23.30 11.40
N GLY A 288 -2.55 22.51 12.05
CA GLY A 288 -3.14 22.81 13.36
C GLY A 288 -4.60 23.25 13.29
N ASP A 289 -5.19 23.35 12.09
CA ASP A 289 -6.55 23.86 11.85
C ASP A 289 -7.60 22.72 11.77
N GLY A 290 -7.28 21.55 12.35
CA GLY A 290 -8.09 20.32 12.25
C GLY A 290 -7.60 19.34 11.18
N GLY A 291 -8.29 18.21 11.03
CA GLY A 291 -7.93 17.14 10.09
C GLY A 291 -6.98 16.08 10.66
N ILE A 292 -6.34 15.31 9.76
CA ILE A 292 -5.43 14.23 10.11
C ILE A 292 -3.98 14.67 9.94
N ASP A 293 -3.19 14.57 11.00
CA ASP A 293 -1.77 14.92 10.94
C ASP A 293 -0.92 13.78 10.39
N VAL A 294 -1.27 12.54 10.73
CA VAL A 294 -0.42 11.37 10.47
C VAL A 294 -1.21 10.24 9.83
N VAL A 295 -0.68 9.70 8.75
CA VAL A 295 -1.21 8.47 8.14
C VAL A 295 -0.23 7.33 8.38
N CYS A 296 -0.70 6.26 9.02
CA CYS A 296 0.02 4.99 9.15
C CYS A 296 -0.41 4.08 8.01
N ALA A 297 0.48 3.81 7.06
CA ALA A 297 0.10 3.19 5.81
C ALA A 297 0.98 2.03 5.37
N THR A 298 0.37 1.13 4.60
CA THR A 298 1.15 0.25 3.72
C THR A 298 1.57 0.99 2.45
N ILE A 299 2.32 0.33 1.57
CA ILE A 299 2.69 0.86 0.25
C ILE A 299 1.49 1.26 -0.63
N ALA A 300 0.27 0.87 -0.26
CA ALA A 300 -0.97 1.31 -0.90
C ALA A 300 -1.13 2.85 -0.84
N PHE A 301 -0.64 3.49 0.22
CA PHE A 301 -0.63 4.95 0.33
C PHE A 301 0.60 5.50 -0.37
N GLY A 302 0.47 5.82 -1.66
CA GLY A 302 1.63 6.31 -2.39
C GLY A 302 1.31 6.95 -3.72
N MET A 303 0.86 6.17 -4.68
CA MET A 303 0.67 6.71 -6.03
C MET A 303 -0.43 7.78 -6.03
N GLY A 304 -0.14 8.96 -6.59
CA GLY A 304 -1.08 10.08 -6.68
C GLY A 304 -1.05 11.10 -5.52
N ILE A 305 -0.30 10.85 -4.44
CA ILE A 305 -0.18 11.81 -3.33
C ILE A 305 0.70 13.02 -3.75
N ASP A 306 0.17 14.23 -3.60
CA ASP A 306 0.89 15.50 -3.90
C ASP A 306 0.75 16.59 -2.83
N LYS A 307 0.64 16.20 -1.56
CA LYS A 307 0.75 17.15 -0.45
C LYS A 307 2.17 17.73 -0.36
N ARG A 308 2.28 19.06 -0.37
CA ARG A 308 3.58 19.76 -0.46
C ARG A 308 4.36 19.75 0.84
N ASP A 309 3.65 19.79 1.96
CA ASP A 309 4.17 20.15 3.27
C ASP A 309 4.38 18.96 4.23
N VAL A 310 4.64 17.77 3.68
CA VAL A 310 4.96 16.56 4.46
C VAL A 310 6.33 16.72 5.13
N ARG A 311 6.36 16.77 6.46
CA ARG A 311 7.58 17.06 7.25
C ARG A 311 8.40 15.86 7.63
N TYR A 312 7.79 14.68 7.62
CA TYR A 312 8.52 13.45 7.88
C TYR A 312 7.89 12.24 7.21
N ILE A 313 8.77 11.32 6.82
CA ILE A 313 8.45 9.95 6.44
C ILE A 313 9.17 9.03 7.43
N ILE A 314 8.44 8.13 8.06
CA ILE A 314 9.00 7.11 8.95
C ILE A 314 8.73 5.75 8.33
N HIS A 315 9.77 4.94 8.12
CA HIS A 315 9.62 3.53 7.84
C HIS A 315 9.67 2.79 9.18
N TYR A 316 8.49 2.40 9.67
CA TYR A 316 8.31 1.65 10.93
C TYR A 316 8.85 0.23 10.82
N ASP A 317 8.65 -0.37 9.65
CA ASP A 317 9.22 -1.65 9.26
C ASP A 317 10.28 -1.45 8.17
N LEU A 318 11.27 -2.34 8.14
CA LEU A 318 12.25 -2.40 7.05
C LEU A 318 11.53 -2.66 5.71
N PRO A 319 11.73 -1.83 4.68
CA PRO A 319 11.13 -2.07 3.37
C PRO A 319 11.79 -3.24 2.64
N LYS A 320 11.04 -3.82 1.68
CA LYS A 320 11.51 -4.95 0.85
C LYS A 320 12.45 -4.55 -0.29
N SER A 321 12.44 -3.29 -0.70
CA SER A 321 13.23 -2.80 -1.83
C SER A 321 13.83 -1.43 -1.54
N PHE A 322 15.03 -1.20 -2.07
CA PHE A 322 15.71 0.08 -1.90
C PHE A 322 15.06 1.18 -2.76
N GLU A 323 14.64 0.86 -3.99
CA GLU A 323 13.90 1.76 -4.88
C GLU A 323 12.61 2.25 -4.24
N GLY A 324 11.82 1.31 -3.67
CA GLY A 324 10.56 1.62 -3.01
C GLY A 324 10.76 2.55 -1.81
N THR A 325 11.80 2.31 -1.01
CA THR A 325 12.15 3.16 0.15
C THR A 325 12.45 4.59 -0.28
N PHE A 326 13.24 4.76 -1.33
CA PHE A 326 13.59 6.09 -1.82
C PHE A 326 12.39 6.80 -2.44
N PHE A 327 11.55 6.09 -3.20
CA PHE A 327 10.32 6.62 -3.76
C PHE A 327 9.35 7.10 -2.67
N GLN A 328 9.22 6.32 -1.59
CA GLN A 328 8.43 6.67 -0.40
C GLN A 328 9.00 7.89 0.33
N ALA A 329 10.31 7.94 0.54
CA ALA A 329 11.00 9.08 1.15
C ALA A 329 10.83 10.39 0.34
N GLY A 330 10.81 10.31 -1.00
CA GLY A 330 10.62 11.46 -1.90
C GLY A 330 9.27 12.19 -1.78
N ARG A 331 8.35 11.69 -0.95
CA ARG A 331 7.09 12.36 -0.61
C ARG A 331 7.27 13.51 0.37
N ALA A 332 8.32 13.49 1.18
CA ALA A 332 8.61 14.57 2.11
C ALA A 332 9.06 15.85 1.38
N GLY A 333 8.71 17.00 1.97
CA GLY A 333 9.29 18.29 1.64
C GLY A 333 9.18 18.70 0.18
N ARG A 334 8.04 18.48 -0.48
CA ARG A 334 7.85 18.89 -1.88
C ARG A 334 7.76 20.41 -2.07
N ASP A 335 7.47 21.15 -1.01
CA ASP A 335 7.65 22.60 -0.89
C ASP A 335 9.12 23.06 -0.91
N GLY A 336 10.08 22.14 -0.70
CA GLY A 336 11.51 22.45 -0.59
C GLY A 336 11.99 22.65 0.84
N ASP A 337 11.09 22.62 1.83
CA ASP A 337 11.45 22.84 3.23
C ASP A 337 12.12 21.61 3.86
N PRO A 338 12.98 21.81 4.89
CA PRO A 338 13.64 20.72 5.60
C PRO A 338 12.65 19.69 6.14
N SER A 339 12.85 18.43 5.75
CA SER A 339 11.96 17.32 6.12
C SER A 339 12.79 16.08 6.45
N LYS A 340 12.28 15.17 7.30
CA LYS A 340 13.05 14.02 7.82
C LYS A 340 12.57 12.69 7.24
N CYS A 341 13.50 11.87 6.80
CA CYS A 341 13.26 10.49 6.36
C CYS A 341 13.93 9.56 7.36
N VAL A 342 13.14 8.88 8.17
CA VAL A 342 13.60 8.00 9.25
C VAL A 342 13.34 6.54 8.89
N LEU A 343 14.33 5.68 9.11
CA LEU A 343 14.18 4.23 8.97
C LEU A 343 14.49 3.56 10.30
N TYR A 344 13.57 2.77 10.83
CA TYR A 344 13.84 1.85 11.94
C TYR A 344 14.43 0.56 11.37
N TYR A 345 15.59 0.17 11.89
CA TYR A 345 16.35 -0.98 11.40
C TYR A 345 16.80 -1.89 12.55
N SER A 346 16.55 -3.19 12.36
CA SER A 346 17.08 -4.28 13.18
C SER A 346 17.53 -5.41 12.28
N ARG A 347 18.52 -6.20 12.72
CA ARG A 347 19.00 -7.37 11.95
C ARG A 347 17.99 -8.52 11.99
N GLU A 348 17.20 -8.60 13.04
CA GLU A 348 16.10 -9.54 13.20
C GLU A 348 15.01 -9.31 12.14
N ASP A 349 14.60 -8.04 11.94
CA ASP A 349 13.65 -7.69 10.88
C ASP A 349 14.25 -7.97 9.49
N ALA A 350 15.54 -7.62 9.29
CA ALA A 350 16.24 -7.91 8.04
C ALA A 350 16.30 -9.41 7.73
N PHE A 351 16.56 -10.24 8.73
CA PHE A 351 16.59 -11.70 8.59
C PHE A 351 15.20 -12.26 8.25
N HIS A 352 14.16 -11.90 9.01
CA HIS A 352 12.79 -12.32 8.73
C HIS A 352 12.34 -11.89 7.32
N LEU A 353 12.70 -10.66 6.92
CA LEU A 353 12.33 -10.15 5.62
C LEU A 353 13.12 -10.79 4.48
N ARG A 354 14.39 -11.15 4.71
CA ARG A 354 15.20 -11.94 3.75
C ARG A 354 14.50 -13.24 3.40
N ARG A 355 14.01 -13.98 4.40
CA ARG A 355 13.25 -15.21 4.18
C ARG A 355 11.99 -14.94 3.36
N LEU A 356 11.20 -13.92 3.70
CA LEU A 356 10.00 -13.56 2.93
C LEU A 356 10.31 -13.21 1.47
N VAL A 357 11.41 -12.50 1.21
CA VAL A 357 11.84 -12.15 -0.16
C VAL A 357 12.28 -13.40 -0.92
N SER A 358 13.06 -14.28 -0.28
CA SER A 358 13.50 -15.56 -0.87
C SER A 358 12.33 -16.50 -1.15
N ASP A 359 11.41 -16.68 -0.21
CA ASP A 359 10.21 -17.51 -0.37
C ASP A 359 9.33 -16.97 -1.53
N SER A 360 9.23 -15.64 -1.67
CA SER A 360 8.50 -15.02 -2.78
C SER A 360 9.18 -15.26 -4.14
N LEU A 361 10.51 -15.34 -4.18
CA LEU A 361 11.24 -15.72 -5.39
C LEU A 361 11.08 -17.21 -5.71
N ALA A 362 11.23 -18.08 -4.71
CA ALA A 362 11.10 -19.53 -4.88
C ALA A 362 9.71 -19.91 -5.41
N LYS A 363 8.64 -19.30 -4.87
CA LYS A 363 7.27 -19.47 -5.39
C LYS A 363 7.16 -19.07 -6.86
N ARG A 364 7.79 -17.97 -7.27
CA ARG A 364 7.81 -17.53 -8.68
C ARG A 364 8.61 -18.47 -9.56
N GLN A 365 9.75 -18.97 -9.08
CA GLN A 365 10.58 -19.93 -9.81
C GLN A 365 9.80 -21.22 -10.05
N HIS A 366 9.06 -21.69 -9.04
CA HIS A 366 8.17 -22.83 -9.18
C HIS A 366 7.10 -22.58 -10.25
N VAL A 367 6.36 -21.47 -10.17
CA VAL A 367 5.34 -21.11 -11.19
C VAL A 367 5.94 -21.02 -12.60
N ALA A 368 7.09 -20.37 -12.76
CA ALA A 368 7.77 -20.26 -14.05
C ALA A 368 8.19 -21.64 -14.58
N SER A 369 8.71 -22.52 -13.73
CA SER A 369 9.07 -23.89 -14.13
C SER A 369 7.86 -24.73 -14.55
N THR A 370 6.72 -24.58 -13.87
CA THR A 370 5.48 -25.29 -14.21
C THR A 370 4.83 -24.76 -15.49
N MET A 371 4.99 -23.47 -15.80
CA MET A 371 4.38 -22.82 -16.95
C MET A 371 5.34 -22.64 -18.15
N TYR A 372 6.52 -23.27 -18.13
CA TYR A 372 7.58 -23.07 -19.15
C TYR A 372 7.90 -21.59 -19.41
N GLY A 373 7.77 -20.75 -18.39
CA GLY A 373 8.07 -19.33 -18.45
C GLY A 373 9.56 -19.04 -18.25
N PRO A 374 10.03 -17.83 -18.61
CA PRO A 374 11.40 -17.43 -18.30
C PRO A 374 11.62 -17.39 -16.78
N PRO A 375 12.85 -17.66 -16.30
CA PRO A 375 13.15 -17.60 -14.88
C PRO A 375 12.87 -16.17 -14.33
N PRO A 376 12.27 -16.06 -13.13
CA PRO A 376 11.96 -14.76 -12.54
C PRO A 376 13.24 -14.00 -12.20
N SER A 377 13.14 -12.67 -12.20
CA SER A 377 14.29 -11.80 -11.98
C SER A 377 14.79 -11.86 -10.53
N GLN A 378 16.12 -11.88 -10.37
CA GLN A 378 16.78 -11.81 -9.06
C GLN A 378 16.74 -10.42 -8.41
N ARG A 379 16.28 -9.41 -9.15
CA ARG A 379 16.28 -7.98 -8.75
C ARG A 379 15.70 -7.73 -7.36
N SER A 380 14.66 -8.46 -6.96
CA SER A 380 14.06 -8.30 -5.63
C SER A 380 15.03 -8.65 -4.51
N ILE A 381 15.90 -9.65 -4.71
CA ILE A 381 16.93 -10.05 -3.74
C ILE A 381 18.08 -9.05 -3.75
N ASP A 382 18.50 -8.62 -4.93
CA ASP A 382 19.59 -7.65 -5.09
C ASP A 382 19.21 -6.29 -4.47
N SER A 383 17.98 -5.83 -4.73
CA SER A 383 17.43 -4.61 -4.14
C SER A 383 17.32 -4.69 -2.62
N PHE A 384 16.85 -5.83 -2.10
CA PHE A 384 16.77 -6.03 -0.65
C PHE A 384 18.17 -6.07 0.00
N SER A 385 19.15 -6.71 -0.66
CA SER A 385 20.53 -6.74 -0.19
C SER A 385 21.15 -5.34 -0.18
N ALA A 386 20.92 -4.55 -1.24
CA ALA A 386 21.33 -3.14 -1.29
C ALA A 386 20.66 -2.29 -0.20
N MET A 387 19.42 -2.60 0.18
CA MET A 387 18.73 -1.93 1.30
C MET A 387 19.40 -2.21 2.65
N ILE A 388 19.83 -3.45 2.88
CA ILE A 388 20.61 -3.84 4.06
C ILE A 388 21.97 -3.12 4.06
N ASP A 389 22.68 -3.15 2.94
CA ASP A 389 23.97 -2.46 2.80
C ASP A 389 23.82 -0.97 3.06
N TYR A 390 22.78 -0.35 2.51
CA TYR A 390 22.45 1.06 2.78
C TYR A 390 22.19 1.29 4.27
N ALA A 391 21.48 0.39 4.95
CA ALA A 391 21.16 0.55 6.36
C ALA A 391 22.36 0.37 7.27
N GLU A 392 23.22 -0.60 7.00
CA GLU A 392 24.37 -0.94 7.83
C GLU A 392 25.64 -0.13 7.51
N ASN A 393 25.72 0.51 6.35
CA ASN A 393 26.85 1.36 6.02
C ASN A 393 26.82 2.64 6.88
N VAL A 394 27.89 2.90 7.63
CA VAL A 394 27.99 4.05 8.55
C VAL A 394 29.16 4.98 8.22
N THR A 395 29.83 4.72 7.10
CA THR A 395 31.01 5.47 6.64
C THR A 395 30.70 6.33 5.42
N ILE A 396 29.79 5.86 4.57
CA ILE A 396 29.36 6.56 3.36
C ILE A 396 28.13 7.41 3.68
N CYS A 397 28.14 8.65 3.20
CA CYS A 397 26.99 9.55 3.26
C CYS A 397 25.74 8.89 2.64
N ARG A 398 24.60 8.94 3.35
CA ARG A 398 23.31 8.38 2.87
C ARG A 398 22.92 8.88 1.47
N HIS A 399 23.03 10.19 1.22
CA HIS A 399 22.75 10.77 -0.10
C HIS A 399 23.65 10.20 -1.20
N VAL A 400 24.93 10.00 -0.89
CA VAL A 400 25.90 9.43 -1.82
C VAL A 400 25.57 7.98 -2.13
N SER A 401 25.20 7.19 -1.12
CA SER A 401 24.78 5.79 -1.30
C SER A 401 23.57 5.66 -2.23
N ILE A 402 22.55 6.51 -2.03
CA ILE A 402 21.36 6.55 -2.89
C ILE A 402 21.74 6.89 -4.33
N CYS A 403 22.53 7.94 -4.53
CA CYS A 403 22.86 8.43 -5.87
C CYS A 403 23.76 7.42 -6.61
N LYS A 404 24.70 6.77 -5.93
CA LYS A 404 25.51 5.68 -6.50
C LYS A 404 24.65 4.50 -6.95
N TYR A 405 23.66 4.11 -6.16
CA TYR A 405 22.78 2.99 -6.49
C TYR A 405 21.99 3.20 -7.79
N PHE A 406 21.51 4.43 -8.02
CA PHE A 406 20.83 4.78 -9.26
C PHE A 406 21.77 5.18 -10.41
N GLY A 407 23.09 5.07 -10.22
CA GLY A 407 24.09 5.32 -11.26
C GLY A 407 24.38 6.81 -11.52
N GLU A 408 24.02 7.70 -10.59
CA GLU A 408 24.41 9.11 -10.68
C GLU A 408 25.93 9.25 -10.46
N LYS A 409 26.60 9.98 -11.36
CA LYS A 409 28.02 10.29 -11.24
C LYS A 409 28.20 11.39 -10.20
N ILE A 410 28.75 11.05 -9.04
CA ILE A 410 28.96 11.98 -7.94
C ILE A 410 30.39 12.51 -7.98
N ASP A 411 30.52 13.83 -8.03
CA ASP A 411 31.78 14.51 -7.82
C ASP A 411 32.12 14.54 -6.32
N THR A 412 33.00 13.65 -5.89
CA THR A 412 33.42 13.53 -4.49
C THR A 412 34.29 14.70 -4.01
N SER A 413 34.70 15.61 -4.89
CA SER A 413 35.48 16.80 -4.51
C SER A 413 34.65 17.90 -3.85
N LYS A 414 33.32 17.84 -3.93
CA LYS A 414 32.39 18.85 -3.39
C LYS A 414 31.61 18.33 -2.19
N SER A 415 31.21 19.23 -1.28
CA SER A 415 30.21 18.92 -0.26
C SER A 415 28.88 18.59 -0.96
N TYR A 416 28.46 17.32 -0.86
CA TYR A 416 27.24 16.84 -1.54
C TYR A 416 26.00 16.82 -0.64
N CYS A 417 26.20 16.76 0.68
CA CYS A 417 25.13 16.48 1.66
C CYS A 417 24.86 17.65 2.62
N ASP A 418 25.84 18.53 2.85
CA ASP A 418 25.70 19.66 3.79
C ASP A 418 25.16 19.25 5.18
N LYS A 419 25.61 18.09 5.68
CA LYS A 419 25.17 17.48 6.96
C LYS A 419 23.67 17.17 7.01
N MET A 420 23.05 16.89 5.86
CA MET A 420 21.67 16.44 5.75
C MET A 420 21.50 14.91 5.87
N CYS A 421 22.42 14.22 6.53
CA CYS A 421 22.19 12.84 6.95
C CYS A 421 22.85 12.55 8.29
N ASP A 422 22.40 11.49 8.95
CA ASP A 422 22.94 11.00 10.22
C ASP A 422 24.45 10.77 10.17
N VAL A 423 24.97 10.10 9.14
CA VAL A 423 26.40 9.80 8.98
C VAL A 423 27.24 11.07 8.86
N CYS A 424 26.82 12.04 8.04
CA CYS A 424 27.57 13.29 7.87
C CYS A 424 27.44 14.24 9.06
N LYS A 425 26.31 14.20 9.78
CA LYS A 425 26.04 15.12 10.89
C LYS A 425 26.53 14.60 12.24
N TYR A 426 26.48 13.28 12.45
CA TYR A 426 26.74 12.64 13.74
C TYR A 426 27.51 11.30 13.60
N PRO A 427 28.69 11.28 12.95
CA PRO A 427 29.40 10.04 12.60
C PRO A 427 29.64 9.11 13.81
N ASP A 428 30.20 9.64 14.91
CA ASP A 428 30.49 8.83 16.11
C ASP A 428 29.23 8.30 16.79
N LYS A 429 28.14 9.08 16.76
CA LYS A 429 26.86 8.64 17.35
C LYS A 429 26.24 7.52 16.51
N VAL A 430 26.37 7.60 15.19
CA VAL A 430 25.88 6.56 14.28
C VAL A 430 26.67 5.27 14.46
N LEU A 431 28.01 5.36 14.53
CA LEU A 431 28.88 4.22 14.83
C LEU A 431 28.49 3.52 16.14
N ARG A 432 28.33 4.29 17.23
CA ARG A 432 27.88 3.75 18.52
C ARG A 432 26.48 3.13 18.46
N ARG A 433 25.53 3.75 17.75
CA ARG A 433 24.18 3.17 17.58
C ARG A 433 24.21 1.87 16.80
N LYS A 434 25.07 1.74 15.78
CA LYS A 434 25.22 0.49 15.03
C LYS A 434 25.73 -0.65 15.93
N GLN A 435 26.58 -0.35 16.91
CA GLN A 435 27.06 -1.35 17.88
C GLN A 435 25.95 -1.94 18.76
N ASN A 436 24.78 -1.28 18.84
CA ASN A 436 23.61 -1.82 19.54
C ASN A 436 22.88 -2.88 18.71
N LEU A 437 23.23 -3.12 17.44
CA LEU A 437 22.66 -4.22 16.67
C LEU A 437 23.17 -5.56 17.20
N SER A 438 22.28 -6.56 17.23
CA SER A 438 22.63 -7.95 17.50
C SER A 438 23.71 -8.45 16.52
N SER A 439 24.58 -9.37 16.94
CA SER A 439 25.56 -9.97 16.02
C SER A 439 24.87 -10.81 14.94
N GLU A 440 25.49 -10.92 13.76
CA GLU A 440 24.94 -11.74 12.67
C GLU A 440 24.82 -13.21 13.09
N ASP A 441 25.81 -13.72 13.84
CA ASP A 441 25.80 -15.07 14.39
C ASP A 441 24.63 -15.30 15.35
N HIS A 442 24.30 -14.32 16.20
CA HIS A 442 23.17 -14.42 17.13
C HIS A 442 21.84 -14.48 16.39
N VAL A 443 21.65 -13.62 15.39
CA VAL A 443 20.44 -13.63 14.55
C VAL A 443 20.32 -14.92 13.75
N GLY A 444 21.45 -15.44 13.24
CA GLY A 444 21.53 -16.75 12.62
C GLY A 444 21.14 -17.89 13.57
N ALA A 445 21.62 -17.89 14.82
CA ALA A 445 21.32 -18.91 15.81
C ALA A 445 19.85 -18.94 16.25
N LEU A 446 19.18 -17.78 16.33
CA LEU A 446 17.73 -17.70 16.57
C LEU A 446 16.92 -18.50 15.54
N SER A 447 17.45 -18.65 14.31
CA SER A 447 16.80 -19.45 13.27
C SER A 447 16.79 -20.95 13.57
N HIS A 448 17.90 -21.49 14.09
CA HIS A 448 18.04 -22.91 14.38
C HIS A 448 17.15 -23.35 15.54
N SER A 449 17.01 -22.51 16.58
CA SER A 449 16.14 -22.80 17.73
C SER A 449 14.64 -22.87 17.38
N ARG A 450 14.19 -22.17 16.33
CA ARG A 450 12.79 -22.18 15.89
C ARG A 450 12.47 -23.28 14.89
N SER A 451 13.45 -23.76 14.12
CA SER A 451 13.30 -24.93 13.24
C SER A 451 13.30 -26.28 13.98
N SER A 452 13.76 -26.32 15.24
CA SER A 452 13.74 -27.54 16.07
C SER A 452 12.38 -27.88 16.68
N ASN A 453 11.38 -26.98 16.58
CA ASN A 453 10.04 -27.20 17.13
C ASN A 453 8.99 -27.63 16.09
N THR A 454 9.38 -27.93 14.85
CA THR A 454 8.55 -28.71 13.93
C THR A 454 8.82 -30.19 14.16
N VAL A 455 7.92 -30.83 14.92
CA VAL A 455 7.84 -32.29 15.06
C VAL A 455 7.76 -32.89 13.66
N ALA A 456 8.75 -33.70 13.30
CA ALA A 456 8.68 -34.56 12.13
C ALA A 456 7.63 -35.64 12.40
N PHE A 457 6.53 -35.62 11.66
CA PHE A 457 5.67 -36.78 11.50
C PHE A 457 6.37 -37.71 10.50
N GLU A 458 6.82 -38.87 10.99
CA GLU A 458 7.21 -40.00 10.15
C GLU A 458 5.95 -40.76 9.73
N ASP A 459 5.61 -40.72 8.44
CA ASP A 459 4.61 -41.60 7.85
C ASP A 459 5.20 -43.01 7.67
N GLY A 460 4.50 -43.98 8.25
CA GLY A 460 4.76 -45.40 8.03
C GLY A 460 4.24 -45.87 6.66
N ALA A 461 5.10 -46.51 5.89
CA ALA A 461 4.68 -47.39 4.80
C ALA A 461 5.60 -48.61 4.73
N GLN A 462 4.98 -49.79 4.84
CA GLN A 462 5.59 -51.10 4.69
C GLN A 462 6.04 -51.33 3.24
N GLY A 463 7.21 -51.95 3.04
CA GLY A 463 7.61 -52.43 1.71
C GLY A 463 9.01 -53.01 1.62
N SER A 464 9.12 -54.33 1.83
CA SER A 464 10.10 -55.28 1.23
C SER A 464 11.62 -55.08 1.46
N ARG A 465 12.22 -56.00 2.23
CA ARG A 465 13.67 -56.30 2.28
C ARG A 465 14.17 -56.95 0.98
N PRO A 466 15.46 -56.78 0.67
CA PRO A 466 16.33 -57.95 0.56
C PRO A 466 17.64 -57.86 1.38
N ALA A 467 18.29 -59.02 1.51
CA ALA A 467 19.29 -59.43 2.50
C ALA A 467 20.69 -58.78 2.40
N PRO A 468 21.52 -58.84 3.48
CA PRO A 468 22.85 -58.24 3.51
C PRO A 468 23.97 -59.22 3.10
N GLN A 469 24.96 -58.73 2.36
CA GLN A 469 26.26 -59.37 2.17
C GLN A 469 27.35 -58.62 2.99
N LYS A 470 28.18 -59.40 3.68
CA LYS A 470 29.38 -59.06 4.49
C LYS A 470 30.64 -58.94 3.57
N PRO A 471 31.87 -58.69 4.07
CA PRO A 471 32.44 -57.72 5.04
C PRO A 471 33.69 -57.00 4.42
N PRO A 472 34.62 -56.33 5.16
CA PRO A 472 35.63 -57.03 5.95
C PRO A 472 35.96 -56.44 7.35
N THR A 473 36.59 -57.33 8.09
CA THR A 473 37.13 -57.39 9.46
C THR A 473 38.40 -56.59 9.73
N CYS A 474 38.59 -56.15 10.99
CA CYS A 474 39.75 -56.44 11.89
C CYS A 474 39.71 -55.47 13.10
N GLN A 475 40.09 -55.76 14.35
CA GLN A 475 40.34 -56.98 15.12
C GLN A 475 40.46 -56.54 16.61
N ARG A 476 39.80 -57.27 17.51
CA ARG A 476 40.16 -57.66 18.89
C ARG A 476 41.03 -56.74 19.77
N ASN A 477 40.56 -56.48 21.01
CA ASN A 477 40.95 -57.30 22.16
C ASN A 477 40.10 -57.05 23.42
N ALA A 478 40.00 -58.12 24.23
CA ALA A 478 39.22 -58.27 25.45
C ALA A 478 39.99 -57.86 26.72
N GLY A 479 39.28 -57.65 27.83
CA GLY A 479 39.91 -57.68 29.16
C GLY A 479 39.14 -57.03 30.32
N GLN A 480 38.44 -57.88 31.08
CA GLN A 480 38.40 -57.98 32.55
C GLN A 480 38.04 -56.80 33.48
N THR A 481 37.14 -57.15 34.39
CA THR A 481 36.85 -56.66 35.76
C THR A 481 38.04 -56.17 36.59
N VAL A 482 37.83 -55.21 37.53
CA VAL A 482 37.94 -55.34 39.03
C VAL A 482 37.88 -53.95 39.72
N ASN A 483 37.10 -53.90 40.84
CA ASN A 483 37.07 -53.02 42.04
C ASN A 483 37.93 -51.74 42.20
N GLY A 484 37.34 -50.74 42.89
CA GLY A 484 38.10 -49.73 43.63
C GLY A 484 37.26 -48.64 44.33
N VAL A 485 36.97 -48.82 45.62
CA VAL A 485 36.44 -47.80 46.57
C VAL A 485 37.63 -47.06 47.21
N LEU A 486 37.52 -45.74 47.47
CA LEU A 486 37.79 -45.07 48.78
C LEU A 486 38.10 -43.56 48.71
N LYS A 487 37.36 -42.84 49.57
CA LYS A 487 37.75 -41.75 50.51
C LYS A 487 37.93 -40.27 50.08
N ARG A 488 37.15 -39.45 50.82
CA ARG A 488 37.24 -38.00 51.12
C ARG A 488 38.53 -37.60 51.84
N PRO A 489 38.72 -36.29 52.07
CA PRO A 489 38.76 -35.80 53.45
C PRO A 489 37.80 -34.64 53.77
N ASN A 490 37.50 -34.54 55.07
CA ASN A 490 36.59 -33.62 55.77
C ASN A 490 37.22 -32.25 56.07
N GLY A 491 36.36 -31.27 56.36
CA GLY A 491 36.66 -30.11 57.21
C GLY A 491 35.48 -29.14 57.33
N GLY A 492 34.64 -29.29 58.36
CA GLY A 492 33.71 -28.25 58.86
C GLY A 492 34.39 -27.39 59.96
N PRO A 493 33.67 -26.66 60.85
CA PRO A 493 32.21 -26.60 61.05
C PRO A 493 31.62 -25.19 61.40
N ALA A 494 30.27 -25.13 61.54
CA ALA A 494 29.48 -24.40 62.57
C ALA A 494 28.20 -23.71 62.00
N GLY A 495 27.01 -24.14 62.47
CA GLY A 495 25.69 -23.51 62.23
C GLY A 495 25.32 -22.50 63.35
N PRO A 496 24.03 -22.26 63.69
CA PRO A 496 22.78 -22.61 63.00
C PRO A 496 21.75 -21.44 62.94
N SER A 497 20.59 -21.72 62.31
CA SER A 497 19.23 -21.34 62.72
C SER A 497 18.36 -20.58 61.69
N THR A 498 17.17 -21.16 61.56
CA THR A 498 15.98 -20.83 60.77
C THR A 498 15.30 -19.52 61.18
N LYS A 499 14.65 -18.81 60.23
CA LYS A 499 13.30 -18.21 60.40
C LYS A 499 12.71 -17.64 59.09
N LYS A 500 11.53 -18.18 58.75
CA LYS A 500 10.31 -17.66 58.10
C LYS A 500 10.34 -16.45 57.13
N ALA A 501 9.62 -16.66 56.04
CA ALA A 501 9.18 -15.72 55.01
C ALA A 501 8.31 -14.55 55.53
N LYS A 502 8.40 -13.40 54.83
CA LYS A 502 7.37 -12.36 54.77
C LYS A 502 7.34 -11.76 53.36
N SER A 503 6.12 -11.65 52.84
CA SER A 503 5.72 -10.94 51.62
C SER A 503 5.97 -9.43 51.74
N GLU A 504 6.55 -8.81 50.72
CA GLU A 504 6.56 -7.35 50.61
C GLU A 504 5.79 -6.88 49.37
N ALA A 505 4.98 -5.86 49.62
CA ALA A 505 3.93 -5.32 48.80
C ALA A 505 4.43 -4.34 47.73
N LEU A 506 3.58 -4.11 46.73
CA LEU A 506 3.71 -3.11 45.67
C LEU A 506 3.95 -1.69 46.23
N PRO A 507 4.78 -0.87 45.59
CA PRO A 507 4.96 0.53 45.99
C PRO A 507 3.73 1.39 45.60
N PRO A 508 3.41 2.43 46.38
CA PRO A 508 2.18 3.21 46.23
C PRO A 508 2.23 4.23 45.08
N ALA A 509 1.04 4.58 44.60
CA ALA A 509 0.78 5.57 43.55
C ALA A 509 1.29 6.97 43.94
N LEU A 510 2.03 7.60 43.03
CA LEU A 510 2.48 8.98 43.17
C LEU A 510 1.34 9.95 42.87
N ILE A 511 0.82 10.57 43.94
CA ILE A 511 -0.09 11.71 43.92
C ILE A 511 0.71 12.95 43.51
N THR A 512 0.37 13.56 42.37
CA THR A 512 0.95 14.84 41.94
C THR A 512 0.12 16.00 42.49
N LYS A 513 0.72 16.83 43.35
CA LYS A 513 0.20 18.19 43.65
C LYS A 513 0.74 19.18 42.61
N PRO A 514 -0.01 20.22 42.23
CA PRO A 514 0.42 21.20 41.24
C PRO A 514 1.46 22.15 41.85
N TYR A 515 2.52 22.46 41.10
CA TYR A 515 3.50 23.48 41.51
C TYR A 515 3.62 24.57 40.45
N SER A 516 3.47 25.81 40.92
CA SER A 516 3.53 27.09 40.25
C SER A 516 4.97 27.56 40.00
N SER A 517 5.14 28.25 38.87
CA SER A 517 6.27 29.06 38.37
C SER A 517 7.39 29.45 39.35
N VAL A 518 8.64 29.24 38.93
CA VAL A 518 9.75 30.16 39.23
C VAL A 518 10.63 30.34 37.99
N ASP A 519 10.73 31.61 37.57
CA ASP A 519 11.67 32.16 36.61
C ASP A 519 13.13 31.97 37.04
N ALA A 520 13.97 31.40 36.17
CA ALA A 520 15.34 31.86 35.90
C ALA A 520 16.10 30.79 35.10
N LEU A 521 16.36 31.08 33.82
CA LEU A 521 17.64 30.86 33.12
C LEU A 521 17.49 31.37 31.68
N ARG A 522 17.31 32.69 31.52
CA ARG A 522 17.53 33.37 30.26
C ARG A 522 19.05 33.51 30.04
N LYS A 523 19.59 32.75 29.10
CA LYS A 523 20.74 33.18 28.29
C LYS A 523 20.44 32.87 26.82
N PRO A 524 20.31 33.87 25.93
CA PRO A 524 20.23 33.62 24.50
C PRO A 524 21.64 33.33 23.98
N PHE A 525 21.81 32.24 23.23
CA PHE A 525 23.04 32.03 22.46
C PHE A 525 22.80 32.18 20.96
N LYS A 526 23.78 32.85 20.36
CA LYS A 526 23.83 33.49 19.04
C LYS A 526 23.78 32.49 17.89
N THR A 527 23.04 32.84 16.85
CA THR A 527 23.09 32.26 15.49
C THR A 527 24.37 32.68 14.76
N PRO A 528 25.07 31.80 14.03
CA PRO A 528 26.10 32.24 13.08
C PRO A 528 25.46 32.52 11.70
N PHE A 529 25.79 33.70 11.17
CA PHE A 529 25.58 34.23 9.79
C PHE A 529 24.25 34.90 9.43
N LYS A 530 24.27 36.23 9.52
CA LYS A 530 23.63 37.17 8.58
C LYS A 530 24.60 37.39 7.39
N VAL A 531 24.07 37.41 6.16
CA VAL A 531 24.76 37.99 5.00
C VAL A 531 24.03 39.28 4.64
N PRO A 532 24.70 40.42 4.35
CA PRO A 532 24.01 41.65 3.97
C PRO A 532 23.50 41.57 2.54
N PHE A 533 22.21 41.87 2.34
CA PHE A 533 21.66 42.17 1.01
C PHE A 533 22.28 43.49 0.50
N LYS A 534 23.00 43.44 -0.62
CA LYS A 534 23.23 44.64 -1.46
C LYS A 534 21.97 44.84 -2.31
N GLN A 535 21.35 46.00 -2.18
CA GLN A 535 20.29 46.45 -3.10
C GLN A 535 20.88 46.66 -4.51
N PRO A 536 20.13 46.37 -5.59
CA PRO A 536 20.48 46.84 -6.92
C PRO A 536 20.29 48.36 -7.02
N PRO A 537 21.02 49.07 -7.89
CA PRO A 537 20.83 50.51 -8.11
C PRO A 537 19.43 50.79 -8.67
N GLN A 538 18.78 51.83 -8.16
CA GLN A 538 17.59 52.41 -8.78
C GLN A 538 18.00 53.13 -10.07
N GLU A 539 17.53 52.63 -11.21
CA GLU A 539 17.48 53.43 -12.44
C GLU A 539 16.29 54.38 -12.37
N THR A 540 16.61 55.67 -12.29
CA THR A 540 15.70 56.80 -12.49
C THR A 540 15.13 56.76 -13.91
N ARG A 541 13.80 56.74 -14.00
CA ARG A 541 13.04 56.97 -15.24
C ARG A 541 13.31 58.38 -15.76
N VAL A 542 13.78 58.48 -17.00
CA VAL A 542 13.58 59.64 -17.87
C VAL A 542 12.54 59.21 -18.89
N ILE A 543 11.35 59.81 -18.83
CA ILE A 543 10.34 59.71 -19.89
C ILE A 543 10.12 61.14 -20.35
N GLU A 544 10.60 61.43 -21.56
CA GLU A 544 10.22 62.60 -22.35
C GLU A 544 8.84 62.38 -22.97
N SER A 545 8.13 63.49 -23.08
CA SER A 545 6.77 63.72 -23.56
C SER A 545 6.58 63.56 -25.07
N SER A 546 5.39 63.12 -25.49
CA SER A 546 4.59 63.79 -26.53
C SER A 546 3.14 63.26 -26.63
N ASP A 547 2.22 64.19 -26.36
CA ASP A 547 0.89 64.47 -26.95
C ASP A 547 0.06 63.39 -27.68
N ALA A 548 -1.20 63.19 -27.24
CA ALA A 548 -2.37 63.88 -27.82
C ALA A 548 -3.74 63.33 -27.29
N GLN A 549 -4.43 64.19 -26.52
CA GLN A 549 -5.85 64.61 -26.59
C GLN A 549 -7.08 63.65 -26.58
N GLN A 550 -7.98 63.97 -25.61
CA GLN A 550 -9.47 64.05 -25.66
C GLN A 550 -10.28 62.72 -25.70
N THR A 551 -11.39 62.48 -24.98
CA THR A 551 -12.47 63.35 -24.46
C THR A 551 -13.23 62.67 -23.29
N ILE A 552 -13.91 63.48 -22.48
CA ILE A 552 -14.77 63.22 -21.31
C ILE A 552 -16.16 62.71 -21.68
N GLN A 553 -16.76 61.84 -20.83
CA GLN A 553 -18.17 61.80 -20.32
C GLN A 553 -18.53 60.36 -19.89
N LYS A 554 -19.39 60.01 -18.93
CA LYS A 554 -20.05 60.56 -17.71
C LYS A 554 -20.98 59.40 -17.24
N GLY A 555 -21.30 59.29 -15.95
CA GLY A 555 -22.38 58.41 -15.44
C GLY A 555 -21.96 57.61 -14.20
N GLU A 556 -21.87 58.22 -13.01
CA GLU A 556 -22.93 58.39 -12.00
C GLU A 556 -22.75 57.40 -10.82
N GLU A 557 -22.14 57.92 -9.75
CA GLU A 557 -22.22 57.44 -8.36
C GLU A 557 -23.32 58.22 -7.65
N GLN A 558 -24.12 57.58 -6.78
CA GLN A 558 -24.65 58.22 -5.57
C GLN A 558 -24.79 57.22 -4.41
N ASN A 559 -24.17 57.61 -3.29
CA ASN A 559 -24.37 57.13 -1.91
C ASN A 559 -25.79 57.37 -1.40
N TYR A 560 -26.22 56.66 -0.35
CA TYR A 560 -26.92 57.26 0.79
C TYR A 560 -26.68 56.47 2.10
N ASP A 561 -26.69 57.24 3.19
CA ASP A 561 -26.33 56.98 4.59
C ASP A 561 -27.33 56.16 5.43
N ASN A 562 -26.87 55.85 6.66
CA ASN A 562 -27.54 55.30 7.84
C ASN A 562 -28.85 55.99 8.26
N ASP A 563 -29.75 55.24 8.91
CA ASP A 563 -30.32 55.55 10.24
C ASP A 563 -31.09 54.37 10.87
N GLU A 564 -31.10 54.33 12.21
CA GLU A 564 -31.61 53.32 13.16
C GLU A 564 -33.15 53.26 13.26
N ILE A 565 -33.74 52.09 13.63
CA ILE A 565 -34.92 51.95 14.54
C ILE A 565 -34.93 50.57 15.26
N GLU A 566 -35.22 50.59 16.57
CA GLU A 566 -35.42 49.51 17.56
C GLU A 566 -36.62 48.56 17.32
N VAL A 567 -36.50 47.28 17.74
CA VAL A 567 -37.56 46.43 18.37
C VAL A 567 -36.81 45.28 19.08
N GLY A 568 -36.92 44.91 20.36
CA GLY A 568 -38.05 44.74 21.27
C GLY A 568 -37.90 43.36 21.93
N VAL A 569 -37.64 43.33 23.24
CA VAL A 569 -37.45 42.11 24.06
C VAL A 569 -38.80 41.45 24.35
N GLY A 570 -38.93 40.16 24.06
CA GLY A 570 -40.13 39.36 24.36
C GLY A 570 -39.79 37.91 24.72
N THR A 571 -40.03 37.55 25.97
CA THR A 571 -39.88 36.21 26.54
C THR A 571 -41.17 35.41 26.32
N VAL A 572 -41.11 34.22 25.70
CA VAL A 572 -42.16 33.20 25.87
C VAL A 572 -41.57 31.79 25.73
N ASN A 573 -41.75 30.98 26.77
CA ASN A 573 -41.57 29.52 26.77
C ASN A 573 -42.64 28.84 25.91
N PHE A 574 -42.36 27.67 25.30
CA PHE A 574 -43.12 26.42 25.56
C PHE A 574 -42.59 25.21 24.75
N ALA A 575 -42.45 24.10 25.49
CA ALA A 575 -42.59 22.67 25.17
C ALA A 575 -41.95 22.04 23.91
N TRP A 576 -41.05 21.09 24.18
CA TRP A 576 -40.69 20.00 23.28
C TRP A 576 -41.85 18.98 23.23
N GLN A 577 -42.38 18.73 22.04
CA GLN A 577 -43.31 17.62 21.80
C GLN A 577 -42.53 16.35 21.44
N THR A 578 -42.73 15.34 22.26
CA THR A 578 -42.38 13.93 22.06
C THR A 578 -43.17 13.35 20.88
N PRO A 579 -42.57 12.55 19.98
CA PRO A 579 -43.34 11.72 19.05
C PRO A 579 -43.99 10.55 19.78
N GLN A 580 -45.24 10.27 19.42
CA GLN A 580 -46.15 9.32 20.03
C GLN A 580 -45.69 7.85 19.90
N GLU A 581 -45.89 7.10 20.99
CA GLU A 581 -45.93 5.64 21.04
C GLU A 581 -47.10 5.11 20.19
N GLU A 582 -46.79 4.32 19.17
CA GLU A 582 -47.72 3.33 18.63
C GLU A 582 -47.54 2.03 19.41
N LEU A 583 -48.62 1.64 20.10
CA LEU A 583 -48.77 0.37 20.83
C LEU A 583 -48.74 -0.82 19.85
N LEU A 584 -47.81 -1.74 20.06
CA LEU A 584 -47.89 -3.14 19.61
C LEU A 584 -47.78 -4.07 20.83
N PRO A 585 -48.38 -5.28 20.79
CA PRO A 585 -48.80 -6.00 21.98
C PRO A 585 -47.65 -6.66 22.74
N ASP A 586 -47.77 -6.64 24.07
CA ASP A 586 -47.03 -7.50 25.00
C ASP A 586 -47.32 -8.98 24.69
N ASP A 587 -46.34 -9.67 24.09
CA ASP A 587 -46.05 -11.09 24.33
C ASP A 587 -44.84 -11.51 23.46
N ILE A 588 -43.62 -11.33 23.97
CA ILE A 588 -42.49 -12.20 23.61
C ILE A 588 -41.72 -12.48 24.89
N THR A 589 -41.93 -13.69 25.41
CA THR A 589 -41.13 -14.34 26.44
C THR A 589 -39.64 -14.27 26.13
N GLU A 590 -38.82 -13.91 27.12
CA GLU A 590 -37.37 -14.10 27.08
C GLU A 590 -37.06 -15.58 26.82
N GLU A 591 -36.59 -15.93 25.61
CA GLU A 591 -36.02 -17.24 25.34
C GLU A 591 -34.57 -17.30 25.83
N GLU A 592 -34.31 -18.24 26.73
CA GLU A 592 -32.97 -18.64 27.16
C GLU A 592 -32.07 -19.05 25.97
N PRO A 593 -30.73 -18.97 26.09
CA PRO A 593 -29.83 -19.20 24.97
C PRO A 593 -29.91 -20.64 24.47
N THR A 594 -30.55 -20.86 23.33
CA THR A 594 -30.56 -22.14 22.64
C THR A 594 -29.22 -22.43 21.97
N ASP A 595 -28.76 -23.66 22.18
CA ASP A 595 -27.50 -24.23 21.70
C ASP A 595 -27.46 -24.27 20.16
N PHE A 596 -26.27 -24.10 19.58
CA PHE A 596 -26.11 -23.88 18.14
C PHE A 596 -26.46 -25.15 17.33
N GLY A 597 -27.68 -25.21 16.75
CA GLY A 597 -28.03 -26.18 15.70
C GLY A 597 -28.80 -27.45 16.12
N GLN A 598 -29.56 -27.44 17.23
CA GLN A 598 -30.33 -28.61 17.66
C GLN A 598 -31.74 -28.74 17.03
N ASP A 599 -32.30 -27.68 16.42
CA ASP A 599 -33.71 -27.68 15.95
C ASP A 599 -33.91 -27.95 14.44
N GLU A 600 -32.86 -28.28 13.68
CA GLU A 600 -33.00 -28.51 12.23
C GLU A 600 -32.82 -29.98 11.82
N PRO A 601 -33.69 -30.53 10.96
CA PRO A 601 -33.57 -31.92 10.51
C PRO A 601 -32.24 -32.14 9.78
N GLN A 602 -31.45 -33.06 10.31
CA GLN A 602 -30.11 -33.39 9.83
C GLN A 602 -30.21 -34.00 8.42
N MET A 603 -29.65 -33.30 7.42
CA MET A 603 -29.55 -33.80 6.05
C MET A 603 -28.17 -34.43 5.83
N ASP A 604 -28.15 -35.70 5.43
CA ASP A 604 -26.92 -36.41 5.05
C ASP A 604 -26.42 -35.93 3.69
N LEU A 605 -25.44 -35.02 3.72
CA LEU A 605 -24.67 -34.61 2.54
C LEU A 605 -23.39 -35.45 2.44
N PRO A 606 -22.88 -35.73 1.23
CA PRO A 606 -21.65 -36.51 1.07
C PRO A 606 -20.50 -35.89 1.86
N GLU A 607 -19.74 -36.70 2.61
CA GLU A 607 -18.57 -36.23 3.32
C GLU A 607 -17.55 -35.68 2.32
N ILE A 608 -17.09 -34.45 2.55
CA ILE A 608 -16.05 -33.82 1.76
C ILE A 608 -14.97 -33.45 2.77
N ASP A 609 -13.78 -34.01 2.57
CA ASP A 609 -12.62 -33.70 3.38
C ASP A 609 -12.17 -32.27 3.07
N VAL A 610 -12.49 -31.34 3.98
CA VAL A 610 -12.19 -29.92 3.84
C VAL A 610 -11.36 -29.50 5.04
N GLU A 611 -10.06 -29.35 4.82
CA GLU A 611 -9.15 -28.80 5.82
C GLU A 611 -9.52 -27.32 6.06
N LEU A 612 -10.08 -27.01 7.24
CA LEU A 612 -10.40 -25.65 7.65
C LEU A 612 -9.09 -24.92 7.98
N GLU A 613 -8.84 -23.76 7.36
CA GLU A 613 -7.57 -23.07 7.54
C GLU A 613 -7.37 -22.65 9.02
N ALA A 614 -6.29 -23.13 9.63
CA ALA A 614 -5.96 -22.90 11.05
C ALA A 614 -4.91 -21.80 11.28
N ILE A 615 -4.68 -20.94 10.28
CA ILE A 615 -3.42 -20.18 10.18
C ILE A 615 -3.28 -19.05 11.23
N ILE A 616 -4.36 -18.64 11.93
CA ILE A 616 -4.35 -17.35 12.67
C ILE A 616 -4.83 -17.43 14.13
N SER A 617 -5.64 -18.42 14.55
CA SER A 617 -6.16 -18.43 15.92
C SER A 617 -6.51 -19.84 16.44
N LYS A 618 -5.82 -20.31 17.48
CA LYS A 618 -6.21 -21.51 18.27
C LYS A 618 -7.32 -21.21 19.30
N LYS A 619 -7.96 -20.03 19.23
CA LYS A 619 -8.90 -19.55 20.26
C LYS A 619 -10.32 -20.08 20.13
N ILE A 620 -10.71 -20.55 18.93
CA ILE A 620 -12.00 -21.21 18.68
C ILE A 620 -11.71 -22.71 18.48
N PRO A 621 -12.36 -23.62 19.22
CA PRO A 621 -12.15 -25.06 19.07
C PRO A 621 -12.47 -25.54 17.65
N GLU A 622 -11.63 -26.43 17.12
CA GLU A 622 -11.83 -27.06 15.80
C GLU A 622 -13.19 -27.77 15.66
N PRO A 623 -13.71 -28.51 16.65
CA PRO A 623 -15.04 -29.10 16.58
C PRO A 623 -16.17 -28.07 16.38
N THR A 624 -16.08 -26.92 17.07
CA THR A 624 -17.05 -25.82 16.94
C THR A 624 -17.03 -25.24 15.52
N ARG A 625 -15.85 -25.10 14.93
CA ARG A 625 -15.69 -24.58 13.56
C ARG A 625 -16.21 -25.56 12.52
N GLU A 626 -15.95 -26.86 12.71
CA GLU A 626 -16.50 -27.91 11.85
C GLU A 626 -18.02 -27.94 11.89
N GLN A 627 -18.62 -27.77 13.07
CA GLN A 627 -20.07 -27.70 13.23
C GLN A 627 -20.67 -26.48 12.50
N VAL A 628 -20.06 -25.30 12.64
CA VAL A 628 -20.49 -24.08 11.92
C VAL A 628 -20.35 -24.27 10.40
N PHE A 629 -19.23 -24.82 9.93
CA PHE A 629 -19.02 -25.14 8.52
C PHE A 629 -20.11 -26.08 7.98
N ARG A 630 -20.41 -27.18 8.69
CA ARG A 630 -21.46 -28.14 8.29
C ARG A 630 -22.83 -27.47 8.23
N THR A 631 -23.15 -26.63 9.21
CA THR A 631 -24.43 -25.91 9.30
C THR A 631 -24.60 -24.93 8.14
N ILE A 632 -23.58 -24.12 7.85
CA ILE A 632 -23.60 -23.18 6.73
C ILE A 632 -23.74 -23.93 5.39
N ARG A 633 -23.01 -25.05 5.24
CA ARG A 633 -23.07 -25.88 4.04
C ARG A 633 -24.46 -26.49 3.83
N GLN A 634 -25.11 -26.97 4.88
CA GLN A 634 -26.48 -27.46 4.82
C GLN A 634 -27.48 -26.35 4.47
N ALA A 635 -27.33 -25.16 5.07
CA ALA A 635 -28.17 -24.01 4.76
C ALA A 635 -28.01 -23.56 3.30
N LEU A 636 -26.79 -23.49 2.78
CA LEU A 636 -26.52 -23.18 1.37
C LEU A 636 -27.13 -24.23 0.44
N HIS A 637 -27.05 -25.52 0.79
CA HIS A 637 -27.67 -26.58 0.02
C HIS A 637 -29.21 -26.46 -0.01
N ARG A 638 -29.84 -26.05 1.10
CA ARG A 638 -31.28 -25.81 1.15
C ARG A 638 -31.68 -24.57 0.37
N ALA A 639 -30.93 -23.47 0.48
CA ALA A 639 -31.18 -22.25 -0.27
C ALA A 639 -31.01 -22.47 -1.78
N LEU A 640 -30.03 -23.29 -2.18
CA LEU A 640 -29.74 -23.66 -3.56
C LEU A 640 -30.26 -25.07 -3.89
N ARG A 641 -31.50 -25.38 -3.49
CA ARG A 641 -32.13 -26.67 -3.82
C ARG A 641 -32.12 -26.91 -5.33
N TRP A 642 -31.80 -28.14 -5.70
CA TRP A 642 -32.10 -28.69 -7.02
C TRP A 642 -32.94 -29.94 -6.79
N ASP A 643 -34.05 -30.09 -7.52
CA ASP A 643 -34.71 -31.38 -7.67
C ASP A 643 -34.43 -31.88 -9.09
N ASP A 644 -34.58 -33.19 -9.32
CA ASP A 644 -34.24 -33.84 -10.61
C ASP A 644 -35.03 -33.30 -11.83
N SER A 645 -35.97 -32.36 -11.62
CA SER A 645 -36.79 -31.68 -12.62
C SER A 645 -36.69 -30.14 -12.61
N TYR A 646 -35.98 -29.52 -11.65
CA TYR A 646 -35.86 -28.06 -11.52
C TYR A 646 -34.43 -27.62 -11.14
N GLU A 647 -33.77 -26.83 -12.00
CA GLU A 647 -32.42 -26.30 -11.74
C GLU A 647 -32.37 -25.22 -10.62
N GLY A 648 -33.52 -24.81 -10.06
CA GLY A 648 -33.57 -23.91 -8.91
C GLY A 648 -32.88 -22.57 -9.14
N LEU A 649 -32.38 -21.98 -8.05
CA LEU A 649 -31.61 -20.73 -8.08
C LEU A 649 -30.21 -20.88 -8.71
N TRP A 650 -29.79 -22.10 -9.07
CA TRP A 650 -28.51 -22.32 -9.78
C TRP A 650 -28.49 -21.70 -11.17
N VAL A 651 -29.65 -21.56 -11.83
CA VAL A 651 -29.75 -20.90 -13.15
C VAL A 651 -29.29 -19.45 -13.08
N ASN A 652 -29.52 -18.79 -11.95
CA ASN A 652 -29.11 -17.41 -11.72
C ASN A 652 -27.61 -17.25 -11.42
N LEU A 653 -26.90 -18.37 -11.19
CA LEU A 653 -25.46 -18.39 -11.02
C LEU A 653 -24.78 -18.63 -12.37
N SER A 654 -24.31 -17.55 -12.99
CA SER A 654 -23.53 -17.66 -14.22
C SER A 654 -22.36 -18.65 -14.05
N ASN A 655 -22.22 -19.60 -14.97
CA ASN A 655 -21.17 -20.64 -14.95
C ASN A 655 -21.35 -21.75 -13.88
N ALA A 656 -22.53 -21.92 -13.28
CA ALA A 656 -22.82 -23.05 -12.43
C ALA A 656 -22.64 -24.40 -13.18
N PRO A 657 -22.06 -25.42 -12.55
CA PRO A 657 -21.98 -26.76 -13.13
C PRO A 657 -23.35 -27.44 -13.13
N SER A 658 -23.58 -28.30 -14.12
CA SER A 658 -24.75 -29.18 -14.19
C SER A 658 -24.60 -30.46 -13.36
N ASN A 659 -23.36 -30.87 -13.02
CA ASN A 659 -23.10 -32.06 -12.21
C ASN A 659 -23.32 -31.81 -10.71
N ALA A 660 -24.10 -32.67 -10.04
CA ALA A 660 -24.38 -32.63 -8.61
C ALA A 660 -23.09 -32.68 -7.75
N GLU A 661 -22.11 -33.52 -8.13
CA GLU A 661 -20.83 -33.61 -7.40
C GLU A 661 -20.07 -32.27 -7.41
N ALA A 662 -20.07 -31.59 -8.55
CA ALA A 662 -19.45 -30.28 -8.71
C ALA A 662 -20.19 -29.19 -7.92
N ARG A 663 -21.53 -29.27 -7.84
CA ARG A 663 -22.33 -28.37 -7.00
C ARG A 663 -22.00 -28.57 -5.52
N HIS A 664 -21.89 -29.81 -5.03
CA HIS A 664 -21.48 -30.07 -3.64
C HIS A 664 -20.09 -29.51 -3.31
N LEU A 665 -19.12 -29.60 -4.22
CA LEU A 665 -17.80 -28.99 -4.05
C LEU A 665 -17.86 -27.45 -3.99
N ILE A 666 -18.70 -26.82 -4.81
CA ILE A 666 -18.90 -25.37 -4.78
C ILE A 666 -19.53 -24.92 -3.45
N LEU A 667 -20.53 -25.65 -2.96
CA LEU A 667 -21.17 -25.36 -1.68
C LEU A 667 -20.19 -25.53 -0.51
N ALA A 668 -19.32 -26.56 -0.56
CA ALA A 668 -18.27 -26.75 0.44
C ALA A 668 -17.25 -25.61 0.41
N GLU A 669 -16.81 -25.17 -0.76
CA GLU A 669 -15.89 -24.04 -0.89
C GLU A 669 -16.53 -22.72 -0.42
N ALA A 670 -17.81 -22.51 -0.72
CA ALA A 670 -18.56 -21.34 -0.24
C ALA A 670 -18.68 -21.36 1.29
N ALA A 671 -19.10 -22.48 1.87
CA ALA A 671 -19.18 -22.64 3.32
C ALA A 671 -17.84 -22.42 4.02
N LYS A 672 -16.74 -22.89 3.43
CA LYS A 672 -15.37 -22.66 3.91
C LYS A 672 -15.02 -21.18 3.93
N GLN A 673 -15.31 -20.44 2.86
CA GLN A 673 -15.00 -19.01 2.80
C GLN A 673 -15.86 -18.18 3.76
N ILE A 674 -17.13 -18.57 3.98
CA ILE A 674 -18.00 -17.92 4.95
C ILE A 674 -17.51 -18.18 6.37
N GLU A 675 -17.25 -19.44 6.74
CA GLU A 675 -16.68 -19.81 8.04
C GLU A 675 -15.39 -19.04 8.31
N TYR A 676 -14.50 -18.97 7.32
CA TYR A 676 -13.25 -18.24 7.42
C TYR A 676 -13.47 -16.74 7.67
N SER A 677 -14.46 -16.13 7.01
CA SER A 677 -14.82 -14.72 7.26
C SER A 677 -15.29 -14.48 8.70
N VAL A 678 -16.11 -15.39 9.23
CA VAL A 678 -16.59 -15.34 10.62
C VAL A 678 -15.44 -15.56 11.61
N HIS A 679 -14.56 -16.52 11.34
CA HIS A 679 -13.40 -16.85 12.15
C HIS A 679 -12.41 -15.70 12.25
N THR A 680 -12.08 -15.08 11.12
CA THR A 680 -11.10 -13.98 11.07
C THR A 680 -11.57 -12.70 11.76
N MET A 681 -12.87 -12.52 11.92
CA MET A 681 -13.47 -11.37 12.60
C MET A 681 -13.81 -11.63 14.07
N SER A 682 -13.52 -12.82 14.60
CA SER A 682 -13.93 -13.22 15.94
C SER A 682 -12.73 -13.43 16.87
N ALA A 683 -12.75 -12.72 18.00
CA ALA A 683 -11.71 -12.81 19.03
C ALA A 683 -12.09 -13.73 20.21
N THR A 684 -13.38 -14.07 20.33
CA THR A 684 -13.99 -14.90 21.37
C THR A 684 -14.96 -15.91 20.75
N GLU A 685 -15.24 -17.01 21.45
CA GLU A 685 -16.21 -18.03 21.03
C GLU A 685 -17.63 -17.49 20.94
N SER A 686 -18.09 -16.74 21.95
CA SER A 686 -19.39 -16.06 21.89
C SER A 686 -19.55 -15.09 20.71
N GLY A 687 -18.48 -14.38 20.35
CA GLY A 687 -18.48 -13.47 19.21
C GLY A 687 -18.40 -14.20 17.87
N TYR A 688 -17.84 -15.41 17.86
CA TYR A 688 -17.84 -16.30 16.70
C TYR A 688 -19.23 -16.85 16.44
N ASP A 689 -19.92 -17.35 17.48
CA ASP A 689 -21.28 -17.89 17.37
C ASP A 689 -22.27 -16.83 16.91
N GLN A 690 -22.23 -15.61 17.48
CA GLN A 690 -23.11 -14.52 17.05
C GLN A 690 -22.94 -14.17 15.58
N ARG A 691 -21.69 -14.08 15.10
CA ARG A 691 -21.40 -13.81 13.68
C ARG A 691 -21.76 -14.97 12.77
N ALA A 692 -21.56 -16.21 13.22
CA ALA A 692 -22.00 -17.40 12.51
C ALA A 692 -23.52 -17.43 12.37
N LYS A 693 -24.28 -17.12 13.43
CA LYS A 693 -25.75 -16.98 13.39
C LYS A 693 -26.19 -15.89 12.40
N ALA A 694 -25.52 -14.74 12.40
CA ALA A 694 -25.81 -13.66 11.45
C ALA A 694 -25.59 -14.10 9.99
N LYS A 695 -24.44 -14.71 9.68
CA LYS A 695 -24.19 -15.21 8.31
C LYS A 695 -25.14 -16.34 7.91
N LEU A 696 -25.50 -17.22 8.84
CA LEU A 696 -26.50 -18.26 8.60
C LEU A 696 -27.89 -17.67 8.29
N HIS A 697 -28.28 -16.61 9.00
CA HIS A 697 -29.52 -15.88 8.74
C HIS A 697 -29.55 -15.30 7.31
N VAL A 698 -28.46 -14.66 6.88
CA VAL A 698 -28.33 -14.13 5.52
C VAL A 698 -28.44 -15.24 4.47
N VAL A 699 -27.82 -16.40 4.68
CA VAL A 699 -27.94 -17.56 3.78
C VAL A 699 -29.39 -18.03 3.66
N LYS A 700 -30.16 -18.02 4.76
CA LYS A 700 -31.59 -18.39 4.75
C LYS A 700 -32.45 -17.36 4.01
N LEU A 701 -32.13 -16.07 4.10
CA LEU A 701 -32.83 -15.01 3.36
C LEU A 701 -32.70 -15.17 1.84
N MET A 702 -31.64 -15.81 1.35
CA MET A 702 -31.43 -16.06 -0.08
C MET A 702 -32.55 -16.91 -0.72
N GLU A 703 -33.16 -17.81 0.05
CA GLU A 703 -34.26 -18.68 -0.40
C GLU A 703 -35.53 -17.87 -0.70
N HIS A 704 -35.76 -16.76 0.01
CA HIS A 704 -37.02 -16.01 -0.01
C HIS A 704 -36.93 -14.69 -0.81
N ARG A 705 -35.78 -14.42 -1.45
CA ARG A 705 -35.46 -13.13 -2.12
C ARG A 705 -34.97 -13.32 -3.56
N GLU A 706 -35.79 -13.96 -4.40
CA GLU A 706 -35.46 -14.22 -5.81
C GLU A 706 -35.15 -12.93 -6.62
N SER A 707 -35.75 -11.79 -6.25
CA SER A 707 -35.55 -10.49 -6.90
C SER A 707 -34.11 -9.93 -6.80
N LEU A 708 -33.28 -10.45 -5.89
CA LEU A 708 -31.89 -10.01 -5.68
C LEU A 708 -30.86 -10.82 -6.50
N TRP A 709 -31.30 -11.87 -7.19
CA TRP A 709 -30.46 -12.75 -7.99
C TRP A 709 -30.09 -12.26 -9.40
N PRO A 710 -30.72 -11.26 -10.01
CA PRO A 710 -30.19 -10.60 -11.22
C PRO A 710 -28.88 -9.83 -10.94
N ILE A 711 -28.13 -9.50 -12.00
CA ILE A 711 -26.85 -8.75 -11.87
C ILE A 711 -27.11 -7.26 -11.59
N ASP A 712 -28.28 -6.75 -11.96
CA ASP A 712 -28.65 -5.34 -11.90
C ASP A 712 -29.65 -5.02 -10.77
N ALA A 713 -29.72 -5.86 -9.73
CA ALA A 713 -30.63 -5.62 -8.60
C ALA A 713 -30.27 -4.31 -7.87
N VAL A 714 -31.25 -3.42 -7.73
CA VAL A 714 -31.13 -2.14 -7.02
C VAL A 714 -31.44 -2.34 -5.54
N HIS A 715 -30.63 -1.76 -4.65
CA HIS A 715 -30.68 -2.00 -3.21
C HIS A 715 -31.70 -1.11 -2.48
N TYR A 716 -32.40 -1.67 -1.48
CA TYR A 716 -33.32 -0.91 -0.64
C TYR A 716 -32.92 -0.89 0.86
N ASN A 717 -32.13 -1.85 1.36
CA ASN A 717 -31.65 -1.86 2.78
C ASN A 717 -30.35 -2.67 3.01
N GLU A 718 -29.80 -2.62 4.24
CA GLU A 718 -28.53 -3.26 4.65
C GLU A 718 -28.54 -4.79 4.56
N GLU A 719 -29.67 -5.46 4.84
CA GLU A 719 -29.78 -6.93 4.76
C GLU A 719 -29.72 -7.45 3.32
N GLU A 720 -30.32 -6.72 2.37
CA GLU A 720 -30.28 -7.04 0.94
C GLU A 720 -28.85 -6.89 0.36
N GLU A 721 -28.05 -5.98 0.90
CA GLU A 721 -26.64 -5.81 0.53
C GLU A 721 -25.81 -7.05 0.91
N GLU A 722 -26.01 -7.59 2.12
CA GLU A 722 -25.33 -8.82 2.55
C GLU A 722 -25.74 -10.04 1.72
N VAL A 723 -27.02 -10.14 1.33
CA VAL A 723 -27.51 -11.19 0.43
C VAL A 723 -26.85 -11.09 -0.95
N ILE A 724 -26.70 -9.90 -1.50
CA ILE A 724 -26.05 -9.68 -2.80
C ILE A 724 -24.55 -10.00 -2.73
N GLU A 725 -23.88 -9.67 -1.62
CA GLU A 725 -22.48 -10.07 -1.39
C GLU A 725 -22.34 -11.60 -1.39
N MET A 726 -23.26 -12.30 -0.73
CA MET A 726 -23.31 -13.77 -0.70
C MET A 726 -23.54 -14.39 -2.10
N ILE A 727 -24.44 -13.84 -2.90
CA ILE A 727 -24.67 -14.25 -4.29
C ILE A 727 -23.40 -13.97 -5.13
N GLY A 728 -22.75 -12.84 -4.92
CA GLY A 728 -21.49 -12.47 -5.57
C GLY A 728 -20.36 -13.46 -5.27
N LEU A 729 -20.24 -13.92 -4.02
CA LEU A 729 -19.32 -14.96 -3.61
C LEU A 729 -19.54 -16.26 -4.41
N LEU A 730 -20.78 -16.74 -4.49
CA LEU A 730 -21.13 -17.95 -5.24
C LEU A 730 -20.81 -17.83 -6.73
N ARG A 731 -21.15 -16.71 -7.37
CA ARG A 731 -20.81 -16.45 -8.79
C ARG A 731 -19.30 -16.49 -9.03
N ASN A 732 -18.52 -15.92 -8.12
CA ASN A 732 -17.06 -15.92 -8.20
C ASN A 732 -16.48 -17.34 -8.09
N ILE A 733 -17.01 -18.16 -7.18
CA ILE A 733 -16.60 -19.57 -7.02
C ILE A 733 -16.95 -20.37 -8.28
N CYS A 734 -18.17 -20.24 -8.82
CA CYS A 734 -18.58 -20.89 -10.08
C CYS A 734 -17.68 -20.49 -11.25
N SER A 735 -17.33 -19.20 -11.38
CA SER A 735 -16.43 -18.71 -12.44
C SER A 735 -15.02 -19.30 -12.33
N ARG A 736 -14.48 -19.41 -11.10
CA ARG A 736 -13.18 -20.06 -10.85
C ARG A 736 -13.22 -21.54 -11.19
N TRP A 737 -14.28 -22.23 -10.77
CA TRP A 737 -14.47 -23.66 -11.05
C TRP A 737 -14.50 -23.93 -12.56
N ARG A 738 -15.26 -23.15 -13.35
CA ARG A 738 -15.29 -23.29 -14.81
C ARG A 738 -13.92 -23.06 -15.48
N LYS A 739 -13.12 -22.12 -14.97
CA LYS A 739 -11.75 -21.89 -15.46
C LYS A 739 -10.82 -23.08 -15.19
N ILE A 740 -11.01 -23.77 -14.05
CA ILE A 740 -10.23 -24.96 -13.69
C ILE A 740 -10.62 -26.14 -14.60
N CYS A 741 -11.92 -26.35 -14.84
CA CYS A 741 -12.39 -27.42 -15.71
C CYS A 741 -11.97 -27.22 -17.18
N LYS A 742 -12.02 -25.99 -17.72
CA LYS A 742 -11.53 -25.67 -19.08
C LYS A 742 -10.04 -25.93 -19.29
N ARG A 743 -9.24 -26.00 -18.22
CA ARG A 743 -7.80 -26.31 -18.27
C ARG A 743 -7.50 -27.81 -18.14
N LYS A 744 -8.49 -28.63 -17.75
CA LYS A 744 -8.36 -30.08 -17.53
C LYS A 744 -9.00 -30.93 -18.62
N THR A 745 -9.84 -30.35 -19.49
CA THR A 745 -10.25 -30.98 -20.75
C THR A 745 -9.13 -30.79 -21.78
N PRO A 746 -8.58 -31.88 -22.36
CA PRO A 746 -7.48 -31.80 -23.32
C PRO A 746 -7.82 -31.00 -24.58
#